data_AF-A0A7S0H0G8-F1
#
_entry.id   AF-A0A7S0H0G8-F1
#
_cell.length_a   1.000
_cell.length_b   1.000
_cell.length_c   1.000
_cell.angle_alpha   90.00
_cell.angle_beta   90.00
_cell.angle_gamma   90.00
#
_symmetry.space_group_name_H-M   'P 1'
#
loop_
_entity.id
_entity.type
_entity.pdbx_description
1 polymer ?
#
loop_
_entity_poly.entity_id
_entity_poly.type
_entity_poly.pdbx_seq_one_letter_code
_entity_poly.pdbx_strand_id
1 'polypeptide(L)'
;MCFTEADIKRQNKLTSGNFGEKFLVTLKTSNKKAVLWTPKSRESGSELKKSLIKSLHASPQPNILEYIGVFYDAKESESYLTEYCGLGSIEELHTTRDLTKPGNFWKIATGLFVGLAHLSKNNIIHRNICCQNLLVTTDWEIKITGFNLSVRAPRNFHDASRGVLLPWPWLPPETLKTGRFTPRSDTWAAGVSLWEVLHRGKKPYSGSDGKLPSFEQTIPDIINNKSILEVPGRFRHTPMGWLVRACLRAQVDIRPSALEALILWMPNGFGEKAIDKSGTPEVKADAKARMREFKEVLEPLRTLTRREKISEITEVAHSLQVFDNCSHREKKSKVDFGLGSPRGLMLINMLMDVRTFRWRKNSKTTTIPDQLMALTEIDQLDLSNNGVRHVPEGIKTFKNLETLLLDGSSVELPKELKYLSKLKTLLVCLGDGDHEDLQPVVTSLVRLETLIITSASRGVKTIPGTIKNLANMRTLHIESRQLTRLPVEITELVNLVTLRLHCDKLRELPTDIQKLSNLITFDLMGCRALESLPSGCLRLSEMRKLVLKDCTSLASLPEGFKRLNLQELNLSYVRVNAIPLSDIGSMSNLTKLSIAGVECTFLPDDFPDLIRLEELDLSDRQDKYFPVFINNLSRLRSLRLSGNTLKKYPPITGVLGLRKLDLSDNYLKFIGSEIKSLGELQILNLSRNLLQARSFPLEMRVLVHLEELDLSHNGNLKTLPDRLRCLVKLRKLILNDCAIATVPFVVTTMFTLEFLDLRNNVELKAVPNELKNLLRLKRLDLPLMCSVPEEVQSLEHLTVDFFPLEASSDRDEKRSA
;
A
#
# COMPACT_ATOMS: atom_id res chain seq x y z
N MET A 1 -11.36 20.61 -34.52
CA MET A 1 -11.72 21.25 -35.80
C MET A 1 -11.51 20.23 -36.93
N CYS A 2 -12.27 20.34 -38.03
CA CYS A 2 -12.12 19.49 -39.21
C CYS A 2 -11.47 20.29 -40.34
N PHE A 3 -10.52 19.69 -41.05
CA PHE A 3 -9.75 20.29 -42.14
C PHE A 3 -9.83 19.42 -43.40
N THR A 4 -9.67 20.04 -44.55
CA THR A 4 -9.70 19.43 -45.89
C THR A 4 -8.48 19.90 -46.72
N GLU A 5 -8.28 19.36 -47.92
CA GLU A 5 -7.21 19.81 -48.84
C GLU A 5 -7.30 21.31 -49.18
N ALA A 6 -8.49 21.91 -49.09
CA ALA A 6 -8.66 23.35 -49.29
C ALA A 6 -7.92 24.17 -48.20
N ASP A 7 -7.77 23.62 -46.99
CA ASP A 7 -7.29 24.33 -45.81
C ASP A 7 -5.77 24.28 -45.61
N ILE A 8 -5.08 23.39 -46.32
CA ILE A 8 -3.64 23.14 -46.12
C ILE A 8 -2.84 23.28 -47.41
N LYS A 9 -1.56 23.63 -47.28
CA LYS A 9 -0.54 23.52 -48.33
C LYS A 9 0.47 22.46 -47.91
N ARG A 10 0.46 21.30 -48.57
CA ARG A 10 1.43 20.23 -48.33
C ARG A 10 2.83 20.67 -48.76
N GLN A 11 3.83 20.37 -47.92
CA GLN A 11 5.24 20.61 -48.20
C GLN A 11 5.97 19.26 -48.27
N ASN A 12 7.04 19.11 -47.49
CA ASN A 12 7.92 17.94 -47.53
C ASN A 12 7.39 16.81 -46.65
N LYS A 13 7.66 15.57 -47.06
CA LYS A 13 7.51 14.39 -46.21
C LYS A 13 8.57 14.43 -45.11
N LEU A 14 8.16 14.28 -43.85
CA LEU A 14 9.06 14.34 -42.70
C LEU A 14 9.62 12.95 -42.39
N THR A 15 8.75 11.93 -42.28
CA THR A 15 9.16 10.56 -41.93
C THR A 15 8.18 9.51 -42.46
N SER A 16 8.67 8.31 -42.78
CA SER A 16 7.86 7.10 -43.03
C SER A 16 8.19 6.02 -41.99
N GLY A 17 7.35 5.89 -40.96
CA GLY A 17 7.57 4.93 -39.87
C GLY A 17 6.60 3.74 -39.87
N ASN A 18 6.75 2.82 -38.92
CA ASN A 18 5.83 1.68 -38.72
C ASN A 18 4.42 2.11 -38.26
N PHE A 19 4.26 3.34 -37.77
CA PHE A 19 3.00 3.85 -37.22
C PHE A 19 2.26 4.85 -38.13
N GLY A 20 2.77 5.15 -39.32
CA GLY A 20 2.15 6.11 -40.25
C GLY A 20 3.14 7.01 -40.96
N GLU A 21 2.62 7.82 -41.88
CA GLU A 21 3.38 8.83 -42.62
C GLU A 21 3.16 10.22 -42.02
N LYS A 22 4.20 11.04 -41.97
CA LYS A 22 4.12 12.43 -41.48
C LYS A 22 4.56 13.40 -42.57
N PHE A 23 3.77 14.45 -42.79
CA PHE A 23 4.03 15.52 -43.75
C PHE A 23 4.05 16.87 -43.05
N LEU A 24 4.99 17.72 -43.44
CA LEU A 24 4.95 19.13 -43.07
C LEU A 24 3.90 19.82 -43.94
N VAL A 25 3.02 20.59 -43.32
CA VAL A 25 1.99 21.35 -44.02
C VAL A 25 1.92 22.77 -43.47
N THR A 26 1.35 23.69 -44.25
CA THR A 26 1.01 25.04 -43.79
C THR A 26 -0.49 25.22 -43.81
N LEU A 27 -1.07 25.64 -42.68
CA LEU A 27 -2.49 25.98 -42.60
C LEU A 27 -2.72 27.32 -43.33
N LYS A 28 -3.53 27.34 -44.38
CA LYS A 28 -3.72 28.54 -45.21
C LYS A 28 -4.37 29.70 -44.44
N THR A 29 -5.24 29.39 -43.49
CA THR A 29 -5.99 30.37 -42.69
C THR A 29 -5.12 31.16 -41.70
N SER A 30 -4.04 30.55 -41.20
CA SER A 30 -3.18 31.16 -40.16
C SER A 30 -1.72 31.30 -40.58
N ASN A 31 -1.36 30.78 -41.74
CA ASN A 31 0.01 30.63 -42.22
C ASN A 31 0.95 29.89 -41.25
N LYS A 32 0.41 29.13 -40.29
CA LYS A 32 1.18 28.35 -39.31
C LYS A 32 1.61 27.00 -39.90
N LYS A 33 2.82 26.57 -39.55
CA LYS A 33 3.32 25.22 -39.85
C LYS A 33 2.65 24.20 -38.92
N ALA A 34 2.27 23.06 -39.48
CA ALA A 34 1.68 21.94 -38.77
C ALA A 34 2.22 20.62 -39.33
N VAL A 35 2.05 19.54 -38.58
CA VAL A 35 2.36 18.18 -39.04
C VAL A 35 1.05 17.44 -39.30
N LEU A 36 0.89 16.99 -40.55
CA LEU A 36 -0.17 16.07 -40.95
C LEU A 36 0.35 14.64 -40.78
N TRP A 37 -0.26 13.88 -39.87
CA TRP A 37 0.06 12.48 -39.60
C TRP A 37 -1.05 11.56 -40.08
N THR A 38 -0.70 10.63 -40.98
CA THR A 38 -1.60 9.64 -41.57
C THR A 38 -1.24 8.24 -41.04
N PRO A 39 -2.09 7.60 -40.20
CA PRO A 39 -1.84 6.27 -39.64
C PRO A 39 -1.81 5.16 -40.70
N LYS A 40 -1.03 4.10 -40.48
CA LYS A 40 -0.86 2.97 -41.41
C LYS A 40 -1.98 1.90 -41.40
N SER A 41 -2.83 1.82 -40.36
CA SER A 41 -3.90 0.81 -40.27
C SER A 41 -5.26 1.38 -39.85
N ARG A 42 -6.36 0.83 -40.39
CA ARG A 42 -7.75 1.13 -39.99
C ARG A 42 -8.10 0.70 -38.56
N GLU A 43 -7.30 -0.17 -37.93
CA GLU A 43 -7.47 -0.62 -36.53
C GLU A 43 -7.05 0.43 -35.48
N SER A 44 -6.54 1.58 -35.90
CA SER A 44 -6.09 2.65 -35.00
C SER A 44 -7.22 3.57 -34.49
N GLY A 45 -8.48 3.22 -34.74
CA GLY A 45 -9.66 4.01 -34.37
C GLY A 45 -10.62 3.30 -33.41
N SER A 46 -10.18 2.84 -32.24
CA SER A 46 -11.17 2.60 -31.18
C SER A 46 -11.74 3.95 -30.73
N GLU A 47 -13.04 4.01 -30.50
CA GLU A 47 -13.74 5.20 -30.01
C GLU A 47 -13.13 5.73 -28.70
N LEU A 48 -12.55 4.82 -27.90
CA LEU A 48 -11.74 5.10 -26.72
C LEU A 48 -10.48 5.93 -27.02
N LYS A 49 -9.75 5.66 -28.12
CA LYS A 49 -8.59 6.46 -28.53
C LYS A 49 -8.98 7.85 -29.02
N LYS A 50 -10.08 7.95 -29.79
CA LYS A 50 -10.65 9.25 -30.19
C LYS A 50 -11.09 10.06 -28.98
N SER A 51 -11.70 9.40 -27.98
CA SER A 51 -12.08 10.01 -26.70
C SER A 51 -10.85 10.50 -25.91
N LEU A 52 -9.75 9.74 -25.90
CA LEU A 52 -8.50 10.13 -25.25
C LEU A 52 -7.88 11.37 -25.89
N ILE A 53 -7.76 11.39 -27.23
CA ILE A 53 -7.22 12.55 -27.97
C ILE A 53 -8.10 13.79 -27.76
N LYS A 54 -9.44 13.64 -27.82
CA LYS A 54 -10.38 14.72 -27.49
C LYS A 54 -10.20 15.22 -26.05
N SER A 55 -9.93 14.33 -25.10
CA SER A 55 -9.68 14.68 -23.70
C SER A 55 -8.42 15.51 -23.51
N LEU A 56 -7.34 15.18 -24.22
CA LEU A 56 -6.10 15.94 -24.18
C LEU A 56 -6.27 17.32 -24.80
N HIS A 57 -7.10 17.44 -25.84
CA HIS A 57 -7.45 18.73 -26.44
C HIS A 57 -8.29 19.61 -25.51
N ALA A 58 -9.16 19.03 -24.69
CA ALA A 58 -9.99 19.77 -23.74
C ALA A 58 -9.21 20.36 -22.55
N SER A 59 -7.98 19.91 -22.32
CA SER A 59 -7.10 20.38 -21.24
C SER A 59 -5.69 20.63 -21.78
N PRO A 60 -5.51 21.69 -22.59
CA PRO A 60 -4.24 21.95 -23.27
C PRO A 60 -3.11 22.18 -22.25
N GLN A 61 -1.95 21.56 -22.50
CA GLN A 61 -0.79 21.68 -21.64
C GLN A 61 0.48 21.88 -22.50
N PRO A 62 1.34 22.87 -22.16
CA PRO A 62 2.51 23.22 -22.98
C PRO A 62 3.49 22.09 -23.30
N ASN A 63 3.54 21.01 -22.52
CA ASN A 63 4.44 19.87 -22.70
C ASN A 63 3.79 18.61 -23.26
N ILE A 64 2.54 18.70 -23.70
CA ILE A 64 1.86 17.67 -24.48
C ILE A 64 1.73 18.18 -25.91
N LEU A 65 2.03 17.33 -26.91
CA LEU A 65 1.92 17.72 -28.31
C LEU A 65 0.48 18.17 -28.63
N GLU A 66 0.34 19.42 -29.07
CA GLU A 66 -0.96 20.01 -29.39
C GLU A 66 -1.58 19.33 -30.62
N TYR A 67 -2.81 18.88 -30.44
CA TYR A 67 -3.65 18.37 -31.51
C TYR A 67 -4.54 19.49 -32.06
N ILE A 68 -4.31 19.89 -33.31
CA ILE A 68 -5.00 21.00 -33.97
C ILE A 68 -6.37 20.54 -34.48
N GLY A 69 -6.44 19.33 -35.05
CA GLY A 69 -7.71 18.78 -35.53
C GLY A 69 -7.58 17.59 -36.47
N VAL A 70 -8.72 17.13 -36.97
CA VAL A 70 -8.81 15.99 -37.90
C VAL A 70 -8.76 16.54 -39.32
N PHE A 71 -8.00 15.89 -40.19
CA PHE A 71 -7.96 16.14 -41.61
C PHE A 71 -8.60 14.97 -42.35
N TYR A 72 -9.50 15.28 -43.28
CA TYR A 72 -10.09 14.29 -44.18
C TYR A 72 -9.53 14.51 -45.59
N ASP A 73 -8.93 13.46 -46.15
CA ASP A 73 -8.52 13.49 -47.56
C ASP A 73 -9.72 13.27 -48.49
N ALA A 74 -9.49 13.38 -49.81
CA ALA A 74 -10.53 13.19 -50.81
C ALA A 74 -11.14 11.77 -50.84
N LYS A 75 -10.56 10.81 -50.11
CA LYS A 75 -11.06 9.43 -49.95
C LYS A 75 -11.69 9.22 -48.57
N GLU A 76 -11.98 10.30 -47.84
CA GLU A 76 -12.49 10.31 -46.46
C GLU A 76 -11.58 9.57 -45.45
N SER A 77 -10.29 9.45 -45.75
CA SER A 77 -9.34 8.85 -44.82
C SER A 77 -8.96 9.84 -43.72
N GLU A 78 -9.12 9.43 -42.47
CA GLU A 78 -8.81 10.24 -41.29
C GLU A 78 -7.29 10.39 -41.08
N SER A 79 -6.81 11.63 -41.08
CA SER A 79 -5.47 12.02 -40.66
C SER A 79 -5.52 13.05 -39.53
N TYR A 80 -4.40 13.26 -38.84
CA TYR A 80 -4.31 14.04 -37.62
C TYR A 80 -3.37 15.23 -37.82
N LEU A 81 -3.85 16.44 -37.60
CA LEU A 81 -3.04 17.67 -37.61
C LEU A 81 -2.55 17.98 -36.20
N THR A 82 -1.24 18.19 -36.07
CA THR A 82 -0.57 18.53 -34.80
C THR A 82 0.34 19.73 -34.98
N GLU A 83 0.75 20.37 -33.88
CA GLU A 83 1.76 21.44 -33.92
C GLU A 83 3.09 20.94 -34.51
N TYR A 84 3.83 21.85 -35.14
CA TYR A 84 5.15 21.54 -35.70
C TYR A 84 6.27 21.80 -34.69
N CYS A 85 6.98 20.74 -34.31
CA CYS A 85 8.17 20.81 -33.46
C CYS A 85 9.43 20.90 -34.33
N GLY A 86 9.91 22.12 -34.57
CA GLY A 86 10.95 22.38 -35.57
C GLY A 86 12.36 21.85 -35.29
N LEU A 87 12.66 21.39 -34.07
CA LEU A 87 13.96 20.78 -33.73
C LEU A 87 13.94 19.25 -33.80
N GLY A 88 12.80 18.62 -34.10
CA GLY A 88 12.68 17.17 -34.19
C GLY A 88 12.59 16.49 -32.83
N SER A 89 12.93 15.20 -32.78
CA SER A 89 12.93 14.40 -31.55
C SER A 89 14.24 14.53 -30.77
N ILE A 90 14.22 14.20 -29.47
CA ILE A 90 15.44 14.11 -28.65
C ILE A 90 16.42 13.07 -29.21
N GLU A 91 15.91 11.97 -29.78
CA GLU A 91 16.72 10.96 -30.45
C GLU A 91 17.52 11.56 -31.62
N GLU A 92 16.87 12.33 -32.50
CA GLU A 92 17.52 12.99 -33.64
C GLU A 92 18.54 14.05 -33.18
N LEU A 93 18.18 14.81 -32.13
CA LEU A 93 19.02 15.87 -31.59
C LEU A 93 20.34 15.38 -30.99
N HIS A 94 20.47 14.10 -30.62
CA HIS A 94 21.74 13.53 -30.17
C HIS A 94 22.86 13.66 -31.22
N THR A 95 22.52 13.67 -32.50
CA THR A 95 23.49 13.75 -33.60
C THR A 95 23.95 15.18 -33.88
N THR A 96 23.16 16.18 -33.47
CA THR A 96 23.39 17.59 -33.83
C THR A 96 23.70 18.48 -32.63
N ARG A 97 23.41 18.06 -31.39
CA ARG A 97 23.56 18.87 -30.18
C ARG A 97 24.06 18.08 -28.97
N ASP A 98 24.81 18.75 -28.10
CA ASP A 98 25.12 18.21 -26.78
C ASP A 98 23.97 18.48 -25.80
N LEU A 99 23.15 17.45 -25.59
CA LEU A 99 22.00 17.48 -24.68
C LEU A 99 22.40 17.33 -23.21
N THR A 100 23.66 17.01 -22.91
CA THR A 100 24.17 16.89 -21.53
C THR A 100 24.54 18.23 -20.90
N LYS A 101 24.50 19.33 -21.68
CA LYS A 101 24.65 20.69 -21.14
C LYS A 101 23.54 20.97 -20.12
N PRO A 102 23.84 21.54 -18.94
CA PRO A 102 22.87 21.72 -17.86
C PRO A 102 21.55 22.40 -18.28
N GLY A 103 21.62 23.46 -19.10
CA GLY A 103 20.42 24.15 -19.60
C GLY A 103 19.54 23.28 -20.50
N ASN A 104 20.14 22.49 -21.40
CA ASN A 104 19.41 21.61 -22.30
C ASN A 104 18.76 20.46 -21.52
N PHE A 105 19.54 19.78 -20.67
CA PHE A 105 19.04 18.71 -19.81
C PHE A 105 17.92 19.19 -18.90
N TRP A 106 18.05 20.41 -18.36
CA TRP A 106 17.01 21.03 -17.54
C TRP A 106 15.71 21.23 -18.29
N LYS A 107 15.74 21.74 -19.53
CA LYS A 107 14.54 21.89 -20.35
C LYS A 107 13.91 20.52 -20.64
N ILE A 108 14.73 19.52 -20.99
CA ILE A 108 14.31 18.15 -21.25
C ILE A 108 13.59 17.53 -20.05
N ALA A 109 14.27 17.47 -18.90
CA ALA A 109 13.72 16.83 -17.70
C ALA A 109 12.49 17.58 -17.16
N THR A 110 12.52 18.91 -17.14
CA THR A 110 11.40 19.71 -16.64
C THR A 110 10.16 19.52 -17.50
N GLY A 111 10.27 19.68 -18.83
CA GLY A 111 9.13 19.52 -19.72
C GLY A 111 8.57 18.11 -19.71
N LEU A 112 9.44 17.09 -19.66
CA LEU A 112 9.03 15.69 -19.54
C LEU A 112 8.20 15.43 -18.27
N PHE A 113 8.70 15.82 -17.10
CA PHE A 113 8.00 15.51 -15.84
C PHE A 113 6.76 16.38 -15.62
N VAL A 114 6.72 17.62 -16.12
CA VAL A 114 5.50 18.44 -16.13
C VAL A 114 4.42 17.77 -16.99
N GLY A 115 4.77 17.32 -18.19
CA GLY A 115 3.84 16.61 -19.08
C GLY A 115 3.33 15.30 -18.44
N LEU A 116 4.21 14.49 -17.87
CA LEU A 116 3.82 13.25 -17.19
C LEU A 116 2.96 13.48 -15.95
N ALA A 117 3.24 14.52 -15.15
CA ALA A 117 2.40 14.88 -14.00
C ALA A 117 0.99 15.29 -14.45
N HIS A 118 0.88 16.01 -15.57
CA HIS A 118 -0.41 16.34 -16.17
C HIS A 118 -1.17 15.10 -16.64
N LEU A 119 -0.51 14.15 -17.31
CA LEU A 119 -1.15 12.90 -17.73
C LEU A 119 -1.63 12.08 -16.52
N SER A 120 -0.79 11.94 -15.50
CA SER A 120 -1.14 11.23 -14.26
C SER A 120 -2.34 11.87 -13.56
N LYS A 121 -2.39 13.21 -13.46
CA LYS A 121 -3.54 13.94 -12.88
C LYS A 121 -4.85 13.65 -13.61
N ASN A 122 -4.77 13.41 -14.92
CA ASN A 122 -5.93 13.07 -15.75
C ASN A 122 -6.17 11.55 -15.85
N ASN A 123 -5.55 10.74 -14.98
CA ASN A 123 -5.63 9.28 -14.99
C ASN A 123 -5.22 8.67 -16.34
N ILE A 124 -4.20 9.21 -17.00
CA ILE A 124 -3.67 8.69 -18.27
C ILE A 124 -2.29 8.08 -18.02
N ILE A 125 -2.08 6.86 -18.50
CA ILE A 125 -0.77 6.21 -18.53
C ILE A 125 -0.31 6.14 -19.99
N HIS A 126 0.88 6.66 -20.28
CA HIS A 126 1.42 6.83 -21.62
C HIS A 126 1.88 5.51 -22.24
N ARG A 127 2.64 4.69 -21.50
CA ARG A 127 3.16 3.36 -21.86
C ARG A 127 4.18 3.31 -23.03
N ASN A 128 4.68 4.46 -23.46
CA ASN A 128 5.56 4.58 -24.63
C ASN A 128 6.50 5.80 -24.57
N ILE A 129 6.99 6.12 -23.38
CA ILE A 129 7.94 7.24 -23.19
C ILE A 129 9.34 6.78 -23.60
N CYS A 130 9.93 7.48 -24.58
CA CYS A 130 11.30 7.27 -25.06
C CYS A 130 11.78 8.55 -25.77
N CYS A 131 13.08 8.72 -26.00
CA CYS A 131 13.64 9.89 -26.70
C CYS A 131 13.04 10.16 -28.09
N GLN A 132 12.55 9.12 -28.78
CA GLN A 132 11.87 9.25 -30.08
C GLN A 132 10.51 9.96 -29.96
N ASN A 133 9.84 9.80 -28.82
CA ASN A 133 8.51 10.33 -28.54
C ASN A 133 8.54 11.63 -27.71
N LEU A 134 9.72 12.25 -27.59
CA LEU A 134 9.91 13.58 -27.01
C LEU A 134 10.35 14.53 -28.11
N LEU A 135 9.44 15.39 -28.55
CA LEU A 135 9.70 16.39 -29.59
C LEU A 135 10.11 17.72 -28.98
N VAL A 136 10.88 18.51 -29.73
CA VAL A 136 11.38 19.81 -29.29
C VAL A 136 10.96 20.91 -30.26
N THR A 137 10.33 21.96 -29.74
CA THR A 137 9.97 23.15 -30.52
C THR A 137 11.20 24.02 -30.80
N THR A 138 11.08 24.99 -31.70
CA THR A 138 12.16 25.98 -31.95
C THR A 138 12.53 26.78 -30.70
N ASP A 139 11.57 26.97 -29.79
CA ASP A 139 11.72 27.69 -28.53
C ASP A 139 12.26 26.81 -27.39
N TRP A 140 12.70 25.59 -27.72
CA TRP A 140 13.20 24.59 -26.78
C TRP A 140 12.16 24.10 -25.75
N GLU A 141 10.89 24.08 -26.12
CA GLU A 141 9.86 23.41 -25.32
C GLU A 141 9.81 21.92 -25.67
N ILE A 142 9.60 21.09 -24.65
CA ILE A 142 9.51 19.63 -24.80
C ILE A 142 8.04 19.25 -24.93
N LYS A 143 7.71 18.47 -25.95
CA LYS A 143 6.36 17.97 -26.24
C LYS A 143 6.36 16.44 -26.22
N ILE A 144 5.58 15.86 -25.31
CA ILE A 144 5.33 14.41 -25.29
C ILE A 144 4.39 14.06 -26.45
N THR A 145 4.76 13.05 -27.24
CA THR A 145 3.96 12.46 -28.33
C THR A 145 3.95 10.93 -28.23
N GLY A 146 3.36 10.23 -29.19
CA GLY A 146 3.37 8.76 -29.21
C GLY A 146 2.28 8.12 -28.32
N PHE A 147 1.10 8.76 -28.27
CA PHE A 147 -0.04 8.32 -27.47
C PHE A 147 -0.76 7.06 -28.00
N ASN A 148 -0.19 6.36 -29.00
CA ASN A 148 -0.80 5.21 -29.65
C ASN A 148 -1.01 4.01 -28.72
N LEU A 149 -0.18 3.90 -27.67
CA LEU A 149 -0.28 2.91 -26.62
C LEU A 149 -0.92 3.47 -25.34
N SER A 150 -1.31 4.74 -25.28
CA SER A 150 -1.80 5.33 -24.03
C SER A 150 -3.21 4.88 -23.67
N VAL A 151 -3.52 4.89 -22.38
CA VAL A 151 -4.79 4.40 -21.83
C VAL A 151 -5.26 5.27 -20.68
N ARG A 152 -6.58 5.39 -20.51
CA ARG A 152 -7.16 5.89 -19.25
C ARG A 152 -7.12 4.77 -18.21
N ALA A 153 -6.63 5.09 -17.03
CA ALA A 153 -6.47 4.20 -15.90
C ALA A 153 -7.08 4.83 -14.64
N PRO A 154 -8.42 4.84 -14.48
CA PRO A 154 -9.09 5.48 -13.34
C PRO A 154 -8.71 4.89 -11.98
N ARG A 155 -8.16 3.67 -11.98
CA ARG A 155 -7.67 2.97 -10.78
C ARG A 155 -6.16 3.15 -10.56
N ASN A 156 -5.51 4.09 -11.25
CA ASN A 156 -4.06 4.31 -11.23
C ASN A 156 -3.19 3.12 -11.68
N PHE A 157 -3.79 2.13 -12.36
CA PHE A 157 -3.06 1.07 -13.05
C PHE A 157 -3.84 0.55 -14.26
N HIS A 158 -3.13 -0.10 -15.18
CA HIS A 158 -3.71 -0.78 -16.34
C HIS A 158 -2.90 -2.04 -16.70
N ASP A 159 -3.56 -3.19 -16.78
CA ASP A 159 -2.92 -4.44 -17.20
C ASP A 159 -2.90 -4.55 -18.73
N ALA A 160 -1.76 -4.87 -19.34
CA ALA A 160 -1.62 -4.95 -20.79
C ALA A 160 -2.45 -6.10 -21.38
N SER A 161 -3.11 -5.83 -22.50
CA SER A 161 -3.82 -6.85 -23.28
C SER A 161 -2.83 -7.83 -23.91
N ARG A 162 -3.20 -9.12 -23.99
CA ARG A 162 -2.38 -10.15 -24.64
C ARG A 162 -2.10 -9.78 -26.10
N GLY A 163 -0.85 -9.99 -26.56
CA GLY A 163 -0.45 -9.81 -27.96
C GLY A 163 -0.04 -8.38 -28.38
N VAL A 164 -0.05 -7.41 -27.47
CA VAL A 164 0.43 -6.04 -27.78
C VAL A 164 1.96 -6.00 -27.73
N LEU A 165 2.60 -5.60 -28.84
CA LEU A 165 4.04 -5.31 -28.89
C LEU A 165 4.34 -4.05 -28.06
N LEU A 166 5.17 -4.19 -27.02
CA LEU A 166 5.55 -3.12 -26.10
C LEU A 166 7.04 -2.79 -26.22
N PRO A 167 7.45 -1.53 -25.97
CA PRO A 167 8.83 -1.08 -26.09
C PRO A 167 9.69 -1.55 -24.90
N TRP A 168 10.02 -2.83 -24.88
CA TRP A 168 10.65 -3.50 -23.74
C TRP A 168 11.89 -2.83 -23.13
N PRO A 169 12.79 -2.15 -23.88
CA PRO A 169 13.96 -1.49 -23.26
C PRO A 169 13.61 -0.33 -22.34
N TRP A 170 12.40 0.22 -22.43
CA TRP A 170 11.90 1.29 -21.56
C TRP A 170 10.90 0.78 -20.53
N LEU A 171 10.59 -0.52 -20.53
CA LEU A 171 9.65 -1.09 -19.57
C LEU A 171 10.33 -1.34 -18.23
N PRO A 172 9.65 -1.01 -17.12
CA PRO A 172 10.18 -1.28 -15.79
C PRO A 172 10.05 -2.76 -15.40
N PRO A 173 10.81 -3.22 -14.39
CA PRO A 173 10.79 -4.61 -13.91
C PRO A 173 9.39 -5.13 -13.59
N GLU A 174 8.54 -4.32 -12.95
CA GLU A 174 7.19 -4.75 -12.60
C GLU A 174 6.31 -4.98 -13.83
N THR A 175 6.44 -4.15 -14.86
CA THR A 175 5.64 -4.25 -16.07
C THR A 175 6.11 -5.44 -16.91
N LEU A 176 7.42 -5.68 -16.96
CA LEU A 176 7.98 -6.88 -17.59
C LEU A 176 7.51 -8.16 -16.87
N LYS A 177 7.40 -8.13 -15.54
CA LYS A 177 6.98 -9.29 -14.73
C LYS A 177 5.47 -9.55 -14.76
N THR A 178 4.63 -8.51 -14.72
CA THR A 178 3.18 -8.68 -14.52
C THR A 178 2.33 -8.20 -15.69
N GLY A 179 2.90 -7.45 -16.63
CA GLY A 179 2.16 -6.72 -17.67
C GLY A 179 1.40 -5.49 -17.13
N ARG A 180 1.53 -5.16 -15.84
CA ARG A 180 0.84 -4.02 -15.22
C ARG A 180 1.61 -2.73 -15.45
N PHE A 181 0.91 -1.71 -15.91
CA PHE A 181 1.39 -0.34 -16.01
C PHE A 181 0.77 0.52 -14.91
N THR A 182 1.55 1.45 -14.38
CA THR A 182 1.13 2.50 -13.45
C THR A 182 1.68 3.85 -13.94
N PRO A 183 1.24 5.00 -13.41
CA PRO A 183 1.92 6.27 -13.68
C PRO A 183 3.42 6.26 -13.33
N ARG A 184 3.83 5.44 -12.35
CA ARG A 184 5.25 5.24 -12.00
C ARG A 184 6.00 4.37 -13.02
N SER A 185 5.30 3.61 -13.85
CA SER A 185 5.91 2.89 -14.98
C SER A 185 6.36 3.89 -16.07
N ASP A 186 5.60 4.97 -16.31
CA ASP A 186 6.05 6.05 -17.20
C ASP A 186 7.22 6.84 -16.60
N THR A 187 7.28 6.95 -15.27
CA THR A 187 8.41 7.61 -14.58
C THR A 187 9.72 6.82 -14.74
N TRP A 188 9.65 5.48 -14.74
CA TRP A 188 10.81 4.66 -15.12
C TRP A 188 11.24 4.90 -16.56
N ALA A 189 10.29 4.85 -17.50
CA ALA A 189 10.57 5.08 -18.91
C ALA A 189 11.18 6.48 -19.17
N ALA A 190 10.76 7.49 -18.39
CA ALA A 190 11.39 8.80 -18.36
C ALA A 190 12.83 8.75 -17.83
N GLY A 191 13.09 7.97 -16.77
CA GLY A 191 14.43 7.69 -16.26
C GLY A 191 15.36 7.06 -17.31
N VAL A 192 14.86 6.05 -18.04
CA VAL A 192 15.59 5.43 -19.15
C VAL A 192 15.86 6.44 -20.27
N SER A 193 14.88 7.28 -20.61
CA SER A 193 15.05 8.33 -21.64
C SER A 193 16.12 9.36 -21.23
N LEU A 194 16.11 9.81 -19.97
CA LEU A 194 17.14 10.71 -19.45
C LEU A 194 18.51 10.02 -19.34
N TRP A 195 18.53 8.70 -19.10
CA TRP A 195 19.75 7.90 -19.18
C TRP A 195 20.34 7.87 -20.59
N GLU A 196 19.51 7.72 -21.63
CA GLU A 196 19.94 7.85 -23.04
C GLU A 196 20.56 9.22 -23.28
N VAL A 197 19.97 10.28 -22.69
CA VAL A 197 20.52 11.64 -22.80
C VAL A 197 21.92 11.75 -22.20
N LEU A 198 22.13 11.22 -21.00
CA LEU A 198 23.44 11.25 -20.34
C LEU A 198 24.51 10.44 -21.09
N HIS A 199 24.09 9.39 -21.79
CA HIS A 199 24.93 8.55 -22.65
C HIS A 199 24.98 9.01 -24.12
N ARG A 200 24.48 10.21 -24.41
CA ARG A 200 24.53 10.81 -25.76
C ARG A 200 23.89 9.92 -26.84
N GLY A 201 22.71 9.37 -26.54
CA GLY A 201 21.90 8.60 -27.48
C GLY A 201 22.23 7.11 -27.55
N LYS A 202 23.06 6.59 -26.63
CA LYS A 202 23.27 5.14 -26.50
C LYS A 202 21.93 4.46 -26.23
N LYS A 203 21.64 3.38 -26.97
CA LYS A 203 20.45 2.57 -26.73
C LYS A 203 20.52 1.84 -25.38
N PRO A 204 19.41 1.76 -24.61
CA PRO A 204 19.39 1.06 -23.34
C PRO A 204 19.83 -0.41 -23.51
N TYR A 205 20.65 -0.89 -22.57
CA TYR A 205 21.15 -2.27 -22.53
C TYR A 205 22.01 -2.71 -23.73
N SER A 206 22.36 -1.82 -24.67
CA SER A 206 23.20 -2.20 -25.81
C SER A 206 24.66 -2.47 -25.42
N GLY A 207 25.24 -3.46 -26.10
CA GLY A 207 26.66 -3.78 -26.01
C GLY A 207 27.56 -2.66 -26.54
N SER A 208 28.88 -2.87 -26.49
CA SER A 208 29.86 -1.94 -27.09
C SER A 208 29.73 -1.81 -28.60
N ASP A 209 29.08 -2.78 -29.25
CA ASP A 209 28.76 -2.80 -30.68
C ASP A 209 27.48 -2.02 -31.04
N GLY A 210 26.77 -1.47 -30.05
CA GLY A 210 25.55 -0.68 -30.25
C GLY A 210 24.31 -1.49 -30.62
N LYS A 211 24.40 -2.82 -30.72
CA LYS A 211 23.25 -3.69 -31.00
C LYS A 211 22.44 -3.91 -29.72
N LEU A 212 21.11 -3.96 -29.88
CA LEU A 212 20.22 -4.33 -28.78
C LEU A 212 20.46 -5.81 -28.44
N PRO A 213 20.59 -6.17 -27.16
CA PRO A 213 20.83 -7.54 -26.74
C PRO A 213 19.57 -8.41 -26.97
N SER A 214 19.75 -9.73 -26.92
CA SER A 214 18.64 -10.68 -27.06
C SER A 214 17.58 -10.42 -25.97
N PHE A 215 16.32 -10.36 -26.40
CA PHE A 215 15.16 -10.20 -25.52
C PHE A 215 15.14 -11.26 -24.41
N GLU A 216 15.42 -12.51 -24.78
CA GLU A 216 15.36 -13.68 -23.88
C GLU A 216 16.43 -13.63 -22.79
N GLN A 217 17.57 -12.99 -23.05
CA GLN A 217 18.70 -12.91 -22.12
C GLN A 217 18.60 -11.69 -21.19
N THR A 218 18.03 -10.58 -21.66
CA THR A 218 18.13 -9.30 -20.95
C THR A 218 16.95 -9.04 -20.02
N ILE A 219 15.75 -9.52 -20.40
CA ILE A 219 14.52 -9.31 -19.61
C ILE A 219 14.63 -9.94 -18.21
N PRO A 220 15.13 -11.18 -18.04
CA PRO A 220 15.27 -11.78 -16.71
C PRO A 220 16.22 -10.97 -15.82
N ASP A 221 17.32 -10.46 -16.36
CA ASP A 221 18.28 -9.64 -15.61
C ASP A 221 17.70 -8.27 -15.21
N ILE A 222 16.86 -7.66 -16.04
CA ILE A 222 16.15 -6.42 -15.69
C ILE A 222 15.12 -6.71 -14.58
N ILE A 223 14.37 -7.80 -14.69
CA ILE A 223 13.37 -8.21 -13.68
C ILE A 223 14.03 -8.50 -12.32
N ASN A 224 15.18 -9.15 -12.35
CA ASN A 224 15.94 -9.55 -11.16
C ASN A 224 16.91 -8.46 -10.67
N ASN A 225 16.85 -7.25 -11.25
CA ASN A 225 17.71 -6.11 -10.90
C ASN A 225 19.23 -6.42 -10.99
N LYS A 226 19.61 -7.36 -11.86
CA LYS A 226 21.00 -7.75 -12.16
C LYS A 226 21.61 -6.88 -13.26
N SER A 227 20.79 -6.40 -14.20
CA SER A 227 21.21 -5.47 -15.26
C SER A 227 20.68 -4.07 -14.97
N ILE A 228 21.49 -3.29 -14.24
CA ILE A 228 21.18 -1.91 -13.86
C ILE A 228 21.77 -0.96 -14.91
N LEU A 229 20.96 -0.06 -15.45
CA LEU A 229 21.44 1.03 -16.29
C LEU A 229 22.29 2.00 -15.46
N GLU A 230 23.61 1.81 -15.48
CA GLU A 230 24.52 2.65 -14.72
C GLU A 230 24.61 4.06 -15.30
N VAL A 231 24.59 5.08 -14.45
CA VAL A 231 24.80 6.48 -14.86
C VAL A 231 26.28 6.71 -15.17
N PRO A 232 26.66 7.46 -16.22
CA PRO A 232 28.07 7.70 -16.54
C PRO A 232 28.81 8.30 -15.36
N GLY A 233 30.05 7.88 -15.11
CA GLY A 233 30.84 8.30 -13.93
C GLY A 233 30.85 9.82 -13.70
N ARG A 234 30.98 10.61 -14.77
CA ARG A 234 30.95 12.09 -14.73
C ARG A 234 29.65 12.70 -14.18
N PHE A 235 28.54 11.96 -14.20
CA PHE A 235 27.23 12.39 -13.70
C PHE A 235 26.80 11.64 -12.44
N ARG A 236 27.58 10.65 -11.96
CA ARG A 236 27.19 9.79 -10.83
C ARG A 236 26.80 10.57 -9.58
N HIS A 237 27.50 11.67 -9.32
CA HIS A 237 27.29 12.56 -8.17
C HIS A 237 26.73 13.93 -8.55
N THR A 238 26.01 14.03 -9.67
CA THR A 238 25.35 15.26 -10.10
C THR A 238 23.83 15.15 -9.94
N PRO A 239 23.09 16.28 -9.84
CA PRO A 239 21.64 16.26 -9.81
C PRO A 239 21.01 15.50 -10.99
N MET A 240 21.62 15.58 -12.18
CA MET A 240 21.16 14.84 -13.37
C MET A 240 21.23 13.33 -13.13
N GLY A 241 22.35 12.84 -12.61
CA GLY A 241 22.51 11.43 -12.30
C GLY A 241 21.67 10.97 -11.11
N TRP A 242 21.38 11.84 -10.14
CA TRP A 242 20.48 11.54 -9.02
C TRP A 242 19.05 11.36 -9.48
N LEU A 243 18.55 12.27 -10.33
CA LEU A 243 17.22 12.17 -10.92
C LEU A 243 17.05 10.87 -11.71
N VAL A 244 18.00 10.56 -12.60
CA VAL A 244 17.99 9.32 -13.38
C VAL A 244 17.94 8.09 -12.48
N ARG A 245 18.80 8.01 -11.46
CA ARG A 245 18.80 6.88 -10.51
C ARG A 245 17.52 6.79 -9.67
N ALA A 246 16.91 7.90 -9.30
CA ALA A 246 15.65 7.90 -8.56
C ALA A 246 14.52 7.28 -9.40
N CYS A 247 14.44 7.63 -10.68
CA CYS A 247 13.45 7.09 -11.61
C CYS A 247 13.68 5.61 -11.95
N LEU A 248 14.94 5.15 -11.95
CA LEU A 248 15.34 3.77 -12.25
C LEU A 248 15.34 2.84 -11.02
N ARG A 249 14.53 3.14 -10.00
CA ARG A 249 14.31 2.23 -8.86
C ARG A 249 13.38 1.08 -9.26
N ALA A 250 13.83 -0.16 -9.04
CA ALA A 250 13.09 -1.36 -9.44
C ALA A 250 11.77 -1.52 -8.68
N GLN A 251 11.75 -1.23 -7.37
CA GLN A 251 10.54 -1.21 -6.56
C GLN A 251 9.68 0.02 -6.88
N VAL A 252 8.40 -0.20 -7.16
CA VAL A 252 7.44 0.83 -7.60
C VAL A 252 7.14 1.84 -6.49
N ASP A 253 7.06 1.35 -5.27
CA ASP A 253 6.71 2.06 -4.04
C ASP A 253 7.76 3.10 -3.63
N ILE A 254 9.03 2.88 -3.97
CA ILE A 254 10.13 3.83 -3.75
C ILE A 254 10.50 4.65 -4.99
N ARG A 255 9.91 4.34 -6.15
CA ARG A 255 10.10 5.11 -7.38
C ARG A 255 9.24 6.38 -7.28
N PRO A 256 9.78 7.57 -7.54
CA PRO A 256 8.98 8.78 -7.50
C PRO A 256 7.88 8.71 -8.56
N SER A 257 6.72 9.30 -8.28
CA SER A 257 5.77 9.74 -9.29
C SER A 257 6.38 10.84 -10.16
N ALA A 258 5.75 11.16 -11.28
CA ALA A 258 6.23 12.26 -12.15
C ALA A 258 6.29 13.61 -11.40
N LEU A 259 5.33 13.87 -10.51
CA LEU A 259 5.32 15.08 -9.69
C LEU A 259 6.45 15.07 -8.65
N GLU A 260 6.67 13.93 -7.99
CA GLU A 260 7.78 13.77 -7.04
C GLU A 260 9.14 13.88 -7.74
N ALA A 261 9.28 13.31 -8.94
CA ALA A 261 10.49 13.42 -9.76
C ALA A 261 10.74 14.86 -10.20
N LEU A 262 9.68 15.59 -10.57
CA LEU A 262 9.75 17.02 -10.85
C LEU A 262 10.21 17.80 -9.62
N ILE A 263 9.65 17.53 -8.44
CA ILE A 263 10.04 18.17 -7.17
C ILE A 263 11.50 17.84 -6.80
N LEU A 264 11.94 16.61 -7.02
CA LEU A 264 13.33 16.19 -6.82
C LEU A 264 14.29 16.88 -7.81
N TRP A 265 13.85 17.11 -9.04
CA TRP A 265 14.62 17.81 -10.08
C TRP A 265 14.68 19.32 -9.85
N MET A 266 13.58 19.90 -9.35
CA MET A 266 13.47 21.34 -9.15
C MET A 266 14.27 21.78 -7.93
N PRO A 267 15.02 22.88 -8.04
CA PRO A 267 15.96 23.26 -7.00
C PRO A 267 15.21 23.87 -5.80
N ASN A 268 15.18 23.19 -4.66
CA ASN A 268 15.12 23.87 -3.36
C ASN A 268 16.47 24.52 -2.98
N GLY A 269 17.30 24.88 -3.97
CA GLY A 269 18.50 25.70 -3.81
C GLY A 269 19.78 25.19 -4.50
N PHE A 270 19.67 24.35 -5.53
CA PHE A 270 20.79 24.07 -6.45
C PHE A 270 20.85 25.03 -7.66
N GLY A 271 19.76 25.74 -7.97
CA GLY A 271 19.65 26.60 -9.16
C GLY A 271 20.40 27.92 -9.02
N GLU A 272 20.22 28.68 -7.93
CA GLU A 272 20.85 30.00 -7.80
C GLU A 272 22.39 29.91 -7.78
N LYS A 273 22.95 28.93 -7.06
CA LYS A 273 24.41 28.79 -6.93
C LYS A 273 25.09 28.17 -8.16
N ALA A 274 24.38 27.39 -8.98
CA ALA A 274 24.91 26.83 -10.23
C ALA A 274 24.77 27.83 -11.40
N ILE A 275 23.68 28.61 -11.43
CA ILE A 275 23.47 29.69 -12.41
C ILE A 275 24.45 30.85 -12.18
N ASP A 276 24.86 31.09 -10.92
CA ASP A 276 25.86 32.12 -10.63
C ASP A 276 27.28 31.78 -11.06
N LYS A 277 27.60 30.50 -11.26
CA LYS A 277 28.98 30.06 -11.51
C LYS A 277 29.31 29.75 -12.98
N SER A 278 28.34 29.77 -13.91
CA SER A 278 28.65 29.40 -15.31
C SER A 278 27.77 30.02 -16.42
N GLY A 279 26.97 31.07 -16.17
CA GLY A 279 26.04 31.62 -17.17
C GLY A 279 26.31 33.08 -17.56
N THR A 280 26.21 33.40 -18.86
CA THR A 280 26.20 34.79 -19.37
C THR A 280 24.98 35.56 -18.83
N PRO A 281 24.99 36.92 -18.84
CA PRO A 281 23.90 37.75 -18.32
C PRO A 281 22.52 37.41 -18.91
N GLU A 282 22.45 37.01 -20.19
CA GLU A 282 21.19 36.58 -20.83
C GLU A 282 20.64 35.28 -20.24
N VAL A 283 21.51 34.32 -19.87
CA VAL A 283 21.11 33.04 -19.23
C VAL A 283 20.55 33.28 -17.84
N LYS A 284 21.06 34.28 -17.11
CA LYS A 284 20.56 34.67 -15.78
C LYS A 284 19.19 35.38 -15.87
N ALA A 285 18.97 36.16 -16.92
CA ALA A 285 17.69 36.84 -17.18
C ALA A 285 16.59 35.86 -17.64
N ASP A 286 16.91 34.93 -18.55
CA ASP A 286 15.99 33.87 -19.02
C ASP A 286 15.57 32.94 -17.86
N ALA A 287 16.50 32.57 -16.97
CA ALA A 287 16.19 31.74 -15.80
C ALA A 287 15.29 32.44 -14.78
N LYS A 288 15.44 33.75 -14.56
CA LYS A 288 14.57 34.55 -13.67
C LYS A 288 13.18 34.80 -14.27
N ALA A 289 13.10 35.05 -15.58
CA ALA A 289 11.83 35.22 -16.30
C ALA A 289 11.01 33.92 -16.30
N ARG A 290 11.66 32.78 -16.58
CA ARG A 290 11.00 31.46 -16.54
C ARG A 290 10.60 31.02 -15.13
N MET A 291 11.28 31.50 -14.08
CA MET A 291 10.86 31.27 -12.68
C MET A 291 9.57 32.04 -12.31
N ARG A 292 9.28 33.16 -13.01
CA ARG A 292 7.99 33.87 -12.91
C ARG A 292 6.89 33.15 -13.68
N GLU A 293 7.15 32.74 -14.93
CA GLU A 293 6.21 31.89 -15.70
C GLU A 293 5.91 30.57 -14.97
N PHE A 294 6.90 29.98 -14.31
CA PHE A 294 6.77 28.78 -13.47
C PHE A 294 5.78 28.95 -12.29
N LYS A 295 5.69 30.15 -11.70
CA LYS A 295 4.68 30.45 -10.65
C LYS A 295 3.28 30.59 -11.22
N GLU A 296 3.15 30.99 -12.49
CA GLU A 296 1.88 31.08 -13.21
C GLU A 296 1.43 29.70 -13.73
N VAL A 297 2.35 28.82 -14.14
CA VAL A 297 2.04 27.43 -14.57
C VAL A 297 1.53 26.54 -13.42
N LEU A 298 1.80 26.91 -12.16
CA LEU A 298 1.29 26.24 -10.95
C LEU A 298 -0.12 26.68 -10.53
N GLU A 299 -0.71 27.72 -11.16
CA GLU A 299 -2.08 28.19 -10.86
C GLU A 299 -3.15 27.08 -10.95
N PRO A 300 -3.20 26.26 -12.01
CA PRO A 300 -4.17 25.16 -12.12
C PRO A 300 -3.97 24.01 -11.11
N LEU A 301 -2.89 24.04 -10.31
CA LEU A 301 -2.54 23.08 -9.25
C LEU A 301 -2.75 23.67 -7.84
N ARG A 302 -3.27 24.91 -7.74
CA ARG A 302 -3.73 25.52 -6.47
C ARG A 302 -5.01 24.91 -5.92
N THR A 303 -5.78 24.18 -6.74
CA THR A 303 -7.04 23.54 -6.34
C THR A 303 -6.88 22.26 -5.50
N LEU A 304 -5.67 21.70 -5.42
CA LEU A 304 -5.36 20.60 -4.51
C LEU A 304 -5.06 21.14 -3.12
N THR A 305 -5.83 20.66 -2.13
CA THR A 305 -5.74 21.08 -0.74
C THR A 305 -4.37 20.74 -0.15
N ARG A 306 -3.91 21.55 0.80
CA ARG A 306 -2.64 21.35 1.53
C ARG A 306 -2.56 19.97 2.20
N ARG A 307 -3.71 19.35 2.52
CA ARG A 307 -3.82 17.98 3.05
C ARG A 307 -3.53 16.90 2.00
N GLU A 308 -4.03 17.06 0.78
CA GLU A 308 -3.75 16.13 -0.34
C GLU A 308 -2.25 16.17 -0.71
N LYS A 309 -1.63 17.36 -0.65
CA LYS A 309 -0.19 17.55 -0.86
C LYS A 309 0.69 16.94 0.24
N ILE A 310 0.19 16.73 1.45
CA ILE A 310 0.96 16.24 2.61
C ILE A 310 0.72 14.74 2.84
N SER A 311 -0.47 14.23 2.53
CA SER A 311 -0.81 12.81 2.69
C SER A 311 0.00 11.89 1.78
N GLU A 312 0.25 12.28 0.52
CA GLU A 312 1.02 11.46 -0.43
C GLU A 312 2.54 11.51 -0.20
N ILE A 313 3.05 12.56 0.45
CA ILE A 313 4.49 12.75 0.74
C ILE A 313 4.95 11.96 1.98
N THR A 314 4.02 11.60 2.88
CA THR A 314 4.38 11.04 4.19
C THR A 314 4.70 9.53 4.12
N GLU A 315 4.16 8.81 3.13
CA GLU A 315 4.31 7.34 3.02
C GLU A 315 5.56 6.89 2.24
N VAL A 316 6.06 7.71 1.29
CA VAL A 316 7.27 7.39 0.49
C VAL A 316 8.57 7.68 1.26
N ALA A 317 8.52 8.54 2.28
CA ALA A 317 9.68 8.91 3.11
C ALA A 317 10.08 7.83 4.14
N HIS A 318 9.25 6.81 4.35
CA HIS A 318 9.43 5.83 5.43
C HIS A 318 10.33 4.63 5.07
N SER A 319 10.74 4.45 3.81
CA SER A 319 11.45 3.24 3.34
C SER A 319 12.94 3.43 3.01
N LEU A 320 13.52 4.61 3.22
CA LEU A 320 14.93 4.88 2.89
C LEU A 320 15.82 4.87 4.14
N GLN A 321 16.47 3.74 4.39
CA GLN A 321 17.75 3.71 5.12
C GLN A 321 18.89 4.13 4.19
N VAL A 322 19.84 4.89 4.75
CA VAL A 322 21.13 5.38 4.21
C VAL A 322 21.09 6.74 3.48
N PHE A 323 21.53 7.75 4.23
CA PHE A 323 21.93 9.10 3.79
C PHE A 323 23.26 9.09 3.03
N ASP A 324 23.41 10.02 2.07
CA ASP A 324 24.61 10.85 2.00
C ASP A 324 24.33 12.25 1.37
N ASN A 325 24.50 13.27 2.22
CA ASN A 325 24.99 14.65 2.02
C ASN A 325 24.25 15.74 1.20
N CYS A 326 23.45 16.52 1.96
CA CYS A 326 23.37 17.99 2.10
C CYS A 326 22.76 18.97 1.05
N SER A 327 21.87 19.81 1.63
CA SER A 327 21.19 21.07 1.22
C SER A 327 19.83 20.92 0.53
N HIS A 328 18.68 21.44 1.02
CA HIS A 328 18.40 22.65 1.81
C HIS A 328 17.31 22.50 2.89
N ARG A 329 17.53 23.25 3.97
CA ARG A 329 16.70 23.78 5.09
C ARG A 329 15.48 23.04 5.69
N GLU A 330 14.73 22.21 4.99
CA GLU A 330 13.66 21.41 5.62
C GLU A 330 14.11 19.96 5.93
N LYS A 331 15.17 19.50 5.27
CA LYS A 331 15.72 18.14 5.42
C LYS A 331 16.61 17.90 6.64
N LYS A 332 16.84 18.91 7.49
CA LYS A 332 17.43 18.66 8.82
C LYS A 332 16.39 18.12 9.80
N SER A 333 15.10 18.19 9.47
CA SER A 333 14.06 17.96 10.47
C SER A 333 13.87 16.50 10.86
N LYS A 334 14.41 15.48 10.16
CA LYS A 334 14.28 14.06 10.54
C LYS A 334 15.59 13.29 10.37
N VAL A 335 16.06 12.61 11.41
CA VAL A 335 17.36 11.96 11.44
C VAL A 335 17.31 10.58 12.11
N ASP A 336 17.83 9.56 11.42
CA ASP A 336 17.97 8.19 11.92
C ASP A 336 19.48 7.85 12.05
N PHE A 337 20.06 7.79 13.25
CA PHE A 337 21.48 7.44 13.47
C PHE A 337 21.69 6.34 14.52
N GLY A 338 22.75 5.55 14.34
CA GLY A 338 23.27 4.63 15.34
C GLY A 338 24.38 5.30 16.17
N LEU A 339 24.08 5.61 17.44
CA LEU A 339 24.97 6.37 18.34
C LEU A 339 26.13 5.55 18.96
N GLY A 340 26.27 4.27 18.61
CA GLY A 340 27.22 3.35 19.25
C GLY A 340 28.69 3.46 18.82
N SER A 341 29.09 4.49 18.08
CA SER A 341 30.48 4.65 17.61
C SER A 341 31.01 6.08 17.86
N PRO A 342 32.33 6.27 18.05
CA PRO A 342 32.95 7.60 18.19
C PRO A 342 32.61 8.56 17.03
N ARG A 343 32.42 8.03 15.81
CA ARG A 343 31.95 8.80 14.64
C ARG A 343 30.51 9.30 14.78
N GLY A 344 29.63 8.53 15.42
CA GLY A 344 28.24 8.92 15.71
C GLY A 344 28.14 10.06 16.72
N LEU A 345 29.01 10.06 17.74
CA LEU A 345 29.08 11.14 18.74
C LEU A 345 29.64 12.45 18.18
N MET A 346 30.60 12.40 17.24
CA MET A 346 31.10 13.60 16.53
C MET A 346 30.03 14.27 15.65
N LEU A 347 29.09 13.49 15.10
CA LEU A 347 28.05 14.00 14.20
C LEU A 347 26.95 14.79 14.92
N ILE A 348 26.74 14.57 16.23
CA ILE A 348 25.71 15.28 17.02
C ILE A 348 25.90 16.81 16.95
N ASN A 349 27.14 17.29 17.01
CA ASN A 349 27.45 18.73 16.93
C ASN A 349 27.10 19.35 15.56
N MET A 350 26.92 18.54 14.51
CA MET A 350 26.54 18.99 13.16
C MET A 350 25.01 18.99 12.93
N LEU A 351 24.23 18.52 13.90
CA LEU A 351 22.79 18.23 13.80
C LEU A 351 21.88 19.19 14.60
N MET A 352 22.36 20.38 14.95
CA MET A 352 21.67 21.31 15.86
C MET A 352 20.25 21.76 15.41
N ASP A 353 19.89 21.64 14.12
CA ASP A 353 18.56 22.06 13.59
C ASP A 353 17.58 20.88 13.38
N VAL A 354 17.81 19.73 14.02
CA VAL A 354 16.96 18.54 13.85
C VAL A 354 15.65 18.65 14.62
N ARG A 355 14.52 18.39 13.96
CA ARG A 355 13.15 18.41 14.54
C ARG A 355 12.61 17.03 14.90
N THR A 356 13.20 15.96 14.41
CA THR A 356 12.72 14.60 14.57
C THR A 356 13.93 13.70 14.59
N PHE A 357 14.05 12.87 15.60
CA PHE A 357 15.20 12.01 15.77
C PHE A 357 14.71 10.63 16.12
N ARG A 358 15.14 9.62 15.35
CA ARG A 358 14.93 8.21 15.69
C ARG A 358 16.26 7.56 15.98
N TRP A 359 16.38 6.97 17.15
CA TRP A 359 17.53 6.15 17.49
C TRP A 359 17.36 4.77 16.86
N ARG A 360 18.34 4.31 16.06
CA ARG A 360 18.39 2.93 15.56
C ARG A 360 19.56 2.18 16.20
N LYS A 361 19.24 1.04 16.82
CA LYS A 361 20.18 0.17 17.54
C LYS A 361 21.21 -0.45 16.59
N ASN A 362 22.44 0.07 16.62
CA ASN A 362 23.62 -0.55 15.98
C ASN A 362 24.68 -1.01 17.00
N SER A 363 24.39 -1.00 18.31
CA SER A 363 25.36 -1.40 19.34
C SER A 363 24.72 -1.99 20.59
N LYS A 364 25.54 -2.61 21.45
CA LYS A 364 25.16 -3.22 22.74
C LYS A 364 24.78 -2.21 23.85
N THR A 365 24.77 -0.90 23.57
CA THR A 365 24.51 0.14 24.58
C THR A 365 23.01 0.32 24.83
N THR A 366 22.62 0.43 26.11
CA THR A 366 21.23 0.61 26.60
C THR A 366 21.00 2.00 27.21
N THR A 367 22.02 2.85 27.20
CA THR A 367 22.02 4.21 27.76
C THR A 367 21.96 5.24 26.65
N ILE A 368 21.12 6.26 26.82
CA ILE A 368 21.06 7.40 25.91
C ILE A 368 22.29 8.27 26.17
N PRO A 369 23.13 8.59 25.15
CA PRO A 369 24.28 9.45 25.35
C PRO A 369 23.88 10.88 25.72
N ASP A 370 24.55 11.48 26.71
CA ASP A 370 24.27 12.87 27.15
C ASP A 370 24.43 13.89 26.03
N GLN A 371 25.30 13.61 25.05
CA GLN A 371 25.49 14.47 23.88
C GLN A 371 24.18 14.66 23.09
N LEU A 372 23.26 13.69 23.10
CA LEU A 372 21.96 13.81 22.43
C LEU A 372 21.16 15.01 22.96
N MET A 373 21.38 15.40 24.22
CA MET A 373 20.70 16.51 24.89
C MET A 373 21.07 17.88 24.31
N ALA A 374 22.09 17.96 23.46
CA ALA A 374 22.47 19.16 22.72
C ALA A 374 21.51 19.51 21.55
N LEU A 375 20.68 18.56 21.11
CA LEU A 375 19.76 18.73 19.97
C LEU A 375 18.45 19.42 20.39
N THR A 376 18.53 20.64 20.92
CA THR A 376 17.40 21.31 21.59
C THR A 376 16.19 21.64 20.69
N GLU A 377 16.36 21.61 19.38
CA GLU A 377 15.30 21.91 18.41
C GLU A 377 14.37 20.73 18.10
N ILE A 378 14.55 19.55 18.72
CA ILE A 378 13.74 18.37 18.42
C ILE A 378 12.27 18.55 18.84
N ASP A 379 11.35 18.26 17.90
CA ASP A 379 9.90 18.18 18.08
C ASP A 379 9.44 16.71 18.24
N GLN A 380 10.14 15.73 17.69
CA GLN A 380 9.78 14.31 17.77
C GLN A 380 10.99 13.44 18.10
N LEU A 381 10.92 12.63 19.16
CA LEU A 381 12.02 11.77 19.58
C LEU A 381 11.52 10.33 19.69
N ASP A 382 12.09 9.44 18.89
CA ASP A 382 11.76 8.02 18.86
C ASP A 382 12.97 7.20 19.31
N LEU A 383 12.90 6.65 20.52
CA LEU A 383 13.91 5.78 21.11
C LEU A 383 13.42 4.33 21.21
N SER A 384 12.33 3.99 20.53
CA SER A 384 11.68 2.69 20.61
C SER A 384 12.59 1.55 20.12
N ASN A 385 12.45 0.37 20.72
CA ASN A 385 13.17 -0.87 20.40
C ASN A 385 14.70 -0.79 20.54
N ASN A 386 15.22 0.15 21.33
CA ASN A 386 16.67 0.36 21.50
C ASN A 386 17.26 -0.25 22.79
N GLY A 387 16.47 -0.88 23.66
CA GLY A 387 16.99 -1.39 24.94
C GLY A 387 17.10 -0.32 26.03
N VAL A 388 16.49 0.86 25.84
CA VAL A 388 16.62 2.00 26.77
C VAL A 388 16.04 1.64 28.13
N ARG A 389 16.82 1.85 29.19
CA ARG A 389 16.35 1.63 30.57
C ARG A 389 16.09 2.91 31.36
N HIS A 390 16.87 3.96 31.10
CA HIS A 390 16.75 5.24 31.78
C HIS A 390 16.77 6.37 30.77
N VAL A 391 15.84 7.32 30.90
CA VAL A 391 15.88 8.59 30.18
C VAL A 391 16.63 9.62 31.03
N PRO A 392 17.70 10.25 30.52
CA PRO A 392 18.54 11.15 31.30
C PRO A 392 17.81 12.45 31.68
N GLU A 393 18.19 13.05 32.80
CA GLU A 393 17.63 14.33 33.28
C GLU A 393 17.76 15.47 32.26
N GLY A 394 18.73 15.36 31.34
CA GLY A 394 18.92 16.30 30.23
C GLY A 394 17.71 16.40 29.29
N ILE A 395 16.74 15.49 29.33
CA ILE A 395 15.52 15.52 28.49
C ILE A 395 14.79 16.87 28.58
N LYS A 396 14.90 17.59 29.71
CA LYS A 396 14.34 18.95 29.90
C LYS A 396 14.82 19.99 28.86
N THR A 397 15.92 19.74 28.16
CA THR A 397 16.47 20.67 27.16
C THR A 397 15.65 20.69 25.87
N PHE A 398 14.86 19.64 25.58
CA PHE A 398 14.00 19.55 24.39
C PHE A 398 12.70 20.35 24.54
N LYS A 399 12.80 21.68 24.68
CA LYS A 399 11.65 22.57 24.90
C LYS A 399 10.61 22.57 23.78
N ASN A 400 10.98 22.07 22.60
CA ASN A 400 10.09 21.96 21.43
C ASN A 400 9.41 20.59 21.28
N LEU A 401 9.75 19.61 22.13
CA LEU A 401 9.30 18.24 21.95
C LEU A 401 7.76 18.11 22.03
N GLU A 402 7.15 17.64 20.94
CA GLU A 402 5.74 17.32 20.81
C GLU A 402 5.47 15.81 20.88
N THR A 403 6.41 14.97 20.43
CA THR A 403 6.25 13.51 20.43
C THR A 403 7.45 12.82 21.05
N LEU A 404 7.22 11.90 21.98
CA LEU A 404 8.24 11.06 22.58
C LEU A 404 7.79 9.60 22.53
N LEU A 405 8.56 8.74 21.86
CA LEU A 405 8.28 7.30 21.74
C LEU A 405 9.39 6.49 22.41
N LEU A 406 9.00 5.63 23.34
CA LEU A 406 9.86 4.84 24.20
C LEU A 406 9.34 3.38 24.25
N ASP A 407 9.09 2.75 23.09
CA ASP A 407 8.57 1.36 23.06
C ASP A 407 9.67 0.31 23.20
N GLY A 408 9.30 -0.93 23.52
CA GLY A 408 10.16 -2.11 23.36
C GLY A 408 11.28 -2.25 24.40
N SER A 409 11.27 -1.48 25.49
CA SER A 409 12.19 -1.62 26.63
C SER A 409 11.59 -1.01 27.90
N SER A 410 11.88 -1.62 29.05
CA SER A 410 11.48 -1.10 30.37
C SER A 410 12.18 0.24 30.66
N VAL A 411 11.47 1.37 30.55
CA VAL A 411 12.03 2.70 30.77
C VAL A 411 11.58 3.32 32.09
N GLU A 412 12.54 3.80 32.88
CA GLU A 412 12.31 4.73 33.99
C GLU A 412 12.28 6.17 33.47
N LEU A 413 11.20 6.91 33.78
CA LEU A 413 11.02 8.30 33.39
C LEU A 413 11.62 9.25 34.45
N PRO A 414 12.35 10.31 34.05
CA PRO A 414 12.90 11.29 34.99
C PRO A 414 11.84 12.33 35.38
N LYS A 415 11.95 12.89 36.59
CA LYS A 415 11.08 13.99 37.08
C LYS A 415 11.13 15.24 36.18
N GLU A 416 12.20 15.40 35.42
CA GLU A 416 12.44 16.46 34.44
C GLU A 416 11.48 16.44 33.25
N LEU A 417 10.79 15.33 32.99
CA LEU A 417 9.82 15.23 31.91
C LEU A 417 8.71 16.30 32.03
N LYS A 418 8.39 16.74 33.26
CA LYS A 418 7.43 17.82 33.55
C LYS A 418 7.74 19.15 32.86
N TYR A 419 8.99 19.38 32.45
CA TYR A 419 9.39 20.62 31.76
C TYR A 419 9.06 20.62 30.26
N LEU A 420 8.64 19.48 29.70
CA LEU A 420 8.27 19.32 28.29
C LEU A 420 6.85 19.86 28.01
N SER A 421 6.71 21.18 28.13
CA SER A 421 5.41 21.86 28.04
C SER A 421 4.68 21.75 26.70
N LYS A 422 5.35 21.32 25.62
CA LYS A 422 4.74 21.12 24.29
C LYS A 422 4.37 19.68 23.96
N LEU A 423 4.67 18.72 24.86
CA LEU A 423 4.49 17.31 24.56
C LEU A 423 3.00 16.97 24.41
N LYS A 424 2.64 16.45 23.23
CA LYS A 424 1.28 16.01 22.85
C LYS A 424 1.15 14.49 22.80
N THR A 425 2.21 13.79 22.41
CA THR A 425 2.20 12.33 22.26
C THR A 425 3.31 11.70 23.09
N LEU A 426 2.94 10.75 23.94
CA LEU A 426 3.86 9.94 24.73
C LEU A 426 3.50 8.46 24.53
N LEU A 427 4.43 7.70 23.98
CA LEU A 427 4.41 6.24 24.01
C LEU A 427 5.50 5.78 24.94
N VAL A 428 5.16 4.96 25.93
CA VAL A 428 6.12 4.41 26.88
C VAL A 428 5.86 2.93 27.15
N CYS A 429 6.94 2.15 27.12
CA CYS A 429 6.95 0.81 27.67
C CYS A 429 7.45 0.88 29.12
N LEU A 430 6.56 0.69 30.08
CA LEU A 430 6.94 0.64 31.50
C LEU A 430 7.26 -0.82 31.84
N GLY A 431 8.39 -1.06 32.52
CA GLY A 431 8.80 -2.44 32.87
C GLY A 431 9.22 -2.63 34.31
N ASP A 432 9.93 -3.74 34.55
CA ASP A 432 9.98 -4.53 35.80
C ASP A 432 10.67 -3.89 37.03
N GLY A 433 10.87 -2.57 37.07
CA GLY A 433 11.36 -1.89 38.26
C GLY A 433 10.32 -1.84 39.40
N ASP A 434 10.75 -1.44 40.59
CA ASP A 434 9.89 -1.29 41.79
C ASP A 434 8.81 -0.18 41.67
N HIS A 435 8.73 0.49 40.53
CA HIS A 435 7.70 1.47 40.21
C HIS A 435 6.43 0.74 39.79
N GLU A 436 5.71 0.23 40.79
CA GLU A 436 4.45 -0.48 40.60
C GLU A 436 3.33 0.43 40.04
N ASP A 437 3.51 1.76 40.04
CA ASP A 437 2.50 2.74 39.65
C ASP A 437 2.91 3.58 38.44
N LEU A 438 1.92 4.09 37.69
CA LEU A 438 2.18 5.08 36.65
C LEU A 438 2.77 6.34 37.29
N GLN A 439 4.00 6.68 36.91
CA GLN A 439 4.73 7.77 37.55
C GLN A 439 3.96 9.10 37.48
N PRO A 440 3.82 9.85 38.60
CA PRO A 440 3.09 11.11 38.64
C PRO A 440 3.58 12.15 37.63
N VAL A 441 4.84 12.08 37.22
CA VAL A 441 5.42 12.98 36.22
C VAL A 441 4.64 12.94 34.89
N VAL A 442 4.09 11.78 34.49
CA VAL A 442 3.26 11.67 33.27
C VAL A 442 2.02 12.54 33.38
N THR A 443 1.39 12.58 34.56
CA THR A 443 0.18 13.39 34.81
C THR A 443 0.43 14.89 34.93
N SER A 444 1.70 15.31 34.95
CA SER A 444 2.06 16.74 34.90
C SER A 444 2.12 17.31 33.48
N LEU A 445 2.05 16.46 32.45
CA LEU A 445 2.12 16.83 31.04
C LEU A 445 0.76 17.32 30.51
N VAL A 446 0.29 18.47 31.00
CA VAL A 446 -1.08 18.98 30.76
C VAL A 446 -1.48 19.19 29.29
N ARG A 447 -0.53 19.19 28.35
CA ARG A 447 -0.77 19.30 26.90
C ARG A 447 -0.90 17.96 26.18
N LEU A 448 -0.77 16.84 26.90
CA LEU A 448 -0.80 15.52 26.32
C LEU A 448 -2.18 15.21 25.72
N GLU A 449 -2.18 14.87 24.43
CA GLU A 449 -3.36 14.47 23.66
C GLU A 449 -3.42 12.95 23.47
N THR A 450 -2.25 12.29 23.43
CA THR A 450 -2.13 10.85 23.24
C THR A 450 -1.14 10.26 24.24
N LEU A 451 -1.63 9.30 25.04
CA LEU A 451 -0.83 8.49 25.94
C LEU A 451 -1.01 7.02 25.59
N ILE A 452 0.08 6.35 25.27
CA ILE A 452 0.13 4.92 24.98
C ILE A 452 1.11 4.29 25.96
N ILE A 453 0.60 3.38 26.78
CA ILE A 453 1.41 2.61 27.75
C ILE A 453 1.40 1.16 27.27
N THR A 454 2.56 0.64 26.89
CA THR A 454 2.79 -0.78 26.57
C THR A 454 3.49 -1.47 27.74
N SER A 455 3.35 -2.79 27.88
CA SER A 455 3.93 -3.55 29.01
C SER A 455 4.75 -4.75 28.57
N ALA A 456 6.02 -4.83 28.99
CA ALA A 456 6.92 -5.95 28.64
C ALA A 456 6.76 -7.21 29.53
N SER A 457 6.35 -7.08 30.80
CA SER A 457 6.31 -8.24 31.72
C SER A 457 5.47 -8.03 32.99
N ARG A 458 5.76 -7.02 33.83
CA ARG A 458 5.00 -6.73 35.06
C ARG A 458 3.94 -5.63 34.95
N GLY A 459 4.03 -4.64 34.06
CA GLY A 459 2.98 -3.65 33.81
C GLY A 459 2.62 -2.73 34.99
N VAL A 460 1.73 -1.76 34.75
CA VAL A 460 1.27 -0.76 35.74
C VAL A 460 0.23 -1.35 36.69
N LYS A 461 0.39 -1.23 38.01
CA LYS A 461 -0.60 -1.65 39.03
C LYS A 461 -1.67 -0.61 39.30
N THR A 462 -1.29 0.68 39.40
CA THR A 462 -2.26 1.76 39.60
C THR A 462 -1.98 2.98 38.71
N ILE A 463 -3.04 3.72 38.42
CA ILE A 463 -3.00 5.01 37.73
C ILE A 463 -3.36 6.08 38.77
N PRO A 464 -2.54 7.13 38.94
CA PRO A 464 -2.82 8.16 39.92
C PRO A 464 -4.04 9.01 39.52
N GLY A 465 -4.85 9.42 40.51
CA GLY A 465 -6.02 10.29 40.30
C GLY A 465 -5.67 11.66 39.71
N THR A 466 -4.40 12.07 39.74
CA THR A 466 -3.90 13.26 39.03
C THR A 466 -4.02 13.16 37.50
N ILE A 467 -4.38 12.00 36.95
CA ILE A 467 -4.66 11.83 35.52
C ILE A 467 -5.70 12.84 35.00
N LYS A 468 -6.64 13.32 35.84
CA LYS A 468 -7.59 14.40 35.48
C LYS A 468 -6.94 15.68 34.96
N ASN A 469 -5.66 15.92 35.29
CA ASN A 469 -4.94 17.11 34.84
C ASN A 469 -4.64 17.09 33.33
N LEU A 470 -4.75 15.93 32.68
CA LEU A 470 -4.52 15.75 31.25
C LEU A 470 -5.77 16.17 30.43
N ALA A 471 -6.22 17.41 30.62
CA ALA A 471 -7.49 17.90 30.06
C ALA A 471 -7.57 17.87 28.52
N ASN A 472 -6.44 17.82 27.82
CA ASN A 472 -6.37 17.75 26.36
C ASN A 472 -6.36 16.31 25.81
N MET A 473 -6.44 15.29 26.68
CA MET A 473 -6.34 13.89 26.29
C MET A 473 -7.46 13.51 25.31
N ARG A 474 -7.07 12.98 24.14
CA ARG A 474 -7.94 12.44 23.09
C ARG A 474 -7.83 10.93 22.98
N THR A 475 -6.63 10.38 23.19
CA THR A 475 -6.37 8.94 23.08
C THR A 475 -5.61 8.44 24.31
N LEU A 476 -6.21 7.50 25.01
CA LEU A 476 -5.59 6.80 26.12
C LEU A 476 -5.58 5.31 25.83
N HIS A 477 -4.38 4.74 25.68
CA HIS A 477 -4.16 3.31 25.56
C HIS A 477 -3.31 2.81 26.72
N ILE A 478 -3.80 1.79 27.41
CA ILE A 478 -3.12 1.17 28.54
C ILE A 478 -3.12 -0.34 28.36
N GLU A 479 -1.93 -0.90 28.23
CA GLU A 479 -1.68 -2.33 28.32
C GLU A 479 -1.01 -2.64 29.66
N SER A 480 -1.63 -3.50 30.47
CA SER A 480 -1.06 -3.91 31.76
C SER A 480 -1.53 -5.29 32.20
N ARG A 481 -0.61 -6.11 32.71
CA ARG A 481 -0.96 -7.40 33.32
C ARG A 481 -1.29 -7.32 34.81
N GLN A 482 -1.23 -6.13 35.43
CA GLN A 482 -1.41 -5.97 36.88
C GLN A 482 -2.40 -4.87 37.28
N LEU A 483 -2.88 -4.05 36.33
CA LEU A 483 -3.84 -3.00 36.62
C LEU A 483 -5.16 -3.62 37.07
N THR A 484 -5.57 -3.36 38.30
CA THR A 484 -6.78 -3.95 38.90
C THR A 484 -8.01 -3.06 38.83
N ARG A 485 -7.81 -1.73 38.83
CA ARG A 485 -8.85 -0.70 38.79
C ARG A 485 -8.34 0.56 38.12
N LEU A 486 -9.26 1.35 37.55
CA LEU A 486 -9.00 2.72 37.11
C LEU A 486 -9.39 3.71 38.21
N PRO A 487 -8.68 4.85 38.36
CA PRO A 487 -9.12 5.93 39.22
C PRO A 487 -10.41 6.56 38.67
N VAL A 488 -11.30 7.02 39.55
CA VAL A 488 -12.57 7.65 39.16
C VAL A 488 -12.34 8.93 38.33
N GLU A 489 -11.21 9.59 38.56
CA GLU A 489 -10.75 10.79 37.87
C GLU A 489 -10.51 10.60 36.37
N ILE A 490 -10.40 9.36 35.87
CA ILE A 490 -10.32 9.11 34.42
C ILE A 490 -11.58 9.60 33.69
N THR A 491 -12.72 9.67 34.39
CA THR A 491 -14.01 10.15 33.86
C THR A 491 -14.02 11.66 33.62
N GLU A 492 -13.06 12.40 34.17
CA GLU A 492 -12.91 13.85 33.98
C GLU A 492 -12.15 14.19 32.67
N LEU A 493 -11.67 13.19 31.93
CA LEU A 493 -11.05 13.36 30.61
C LEU A 493 -12.12 13.56 29.53
N VAL A 494 -12.92 14.62 29.63
CA VAL A 494 -14.10 14.88 28.79
C VAL A 494 -13.81 14.98 27.28
N ASN A 495 -12.57 15.26 26.90
CA ASN A 495 -12.13 15.33 25.50
C ASN A 495 -11.68 13.97 24.92
N LEU A 496 -11.77 12.89 25.70
CA LEU A 496 -11.32 11.58 25.30
C LEU A 496 -12.21 11.01 24.19
N VAL A 497 -11.59 10.67 23.06
CA VAL A 497 -12.22 10.10 21.86
C VAL A 497 -11.99 8.59 21.79
N THR A 498 -10.83 8.14 22.25
CA THR A 498 -10.42 6.73 22.23
C THR A 498 -9.90 6.32 23.59
N LEU A 499 -10.55 5.31 24.18
CA LEU A 499 -10.10 4.62 25.39
C LEU A 499 -9.85 3.15 25.04
N ARG A 500 -8.59 2.72 25.14
CA ARG A 500 -8.20 1.32 24.93
C ARG A 500 -7.53 0.76 26.17
N LEU A 501 -8.08 -0.32 26.71
CA LEU A 501 -7.56 -1.01 27.88
C LEU A 501 -7.33 -2.48 27.52
N HIS A 502 -6.07 -2.91 27.55
CA HIS A 502 -5.69 -4.32 27.48
C HIS A 502 -5.15 -4.73 28.85
N CYS A 503 -6.07 -4.93 29.79
CA CYS A 503 -5.73 -5.08 31.21
C CYS A 503 -6.27 -6.39 31.81
N ASP A 504 -5.44 -7.44 31.81
CA ASP A 504 -5.85 -8.81 32.20
C ASP A 504 -6.52 -8.88 33.59
N LYS A 505 -6.08 -8.05 34.54
CA LYS A 505 -6.55 -8.03 35.94
C LYS A 505 -7.56 -6.93 36.28
N LEU A 506 -7.99 -6.13 35.30
CA LEU A 506 -8.94 -5.04 35.53
C LEU A 506 -10.31 -5.62 35.88
N ARG A 507 -10.82 -5.35 37.09
CA ARG A 507 -12.07 -5.95 37.58
C ARG A 507 -13.31 -5.11 37.31
N GLU A 508 -13.16 -3.79 37.40
CA GLU A 508 -14.27 -2.84 37.31
C GLU A 508 -13.84 -1.55 36.59
N LEU A 509 -14.84 -0.89 36.01
CA LEU A 509 -14.71 0.45 35.44
C LEU A 509 -15.43 1.46 36.34
N PRO A 510 -15.02 2.74 36.36
CA PRO A 510 -15.70 3.78 37.12
C PRO A 510 -17.18 3.91 36.74
N THR A 511 -18.04 4.09 37.73
CA THR A 511 -19.50 4.17 37.53
C THR A 511 -19.93 5.37 36.69
N ASP A 512 -19.16 6.47 36.73
CA ASP A 512 -19.44 7.72 36.02
C ASP A 512 -18.84 7.80 34.60
N ILE A 513 -18.62 6.66 33.94
CA ILE A 513 -18.02 6.60 32.60
C ILE A 513 -18.79 7.42 31.55
N GLN A 514 -20.08 7.70 31.76
CA GLN A 514 -20.92 8.53 30.89
C GLN A 514 -20.40 9.98 30.72
N LYS A 515 -19.52 10.47 31.62
CA LYS A 515 -18.89 11.78 31.49
C LYS A 515 -17.96 11.88 30.28
N LEU A 516 -17.49 10.75 29.75
CA LEU A 516 -16.68 10.67 28.53
C LEU A 516 -17.56 10.84 27.28
N SER A 517 -18.30 11.94 27.18
CA SER A 517 -19.35 12.15 26.17
C SER A 517 -18.85 12.17 24.73
N ASN A 518 -17.55 12.42 24.51
CA ASN A 518 -16.91 12.43 23.20
C ASN A 518 -16.31 11.07 22.79
N LEU A 519 -16.50 10.02 23.59
CA LEU A 519 -15.88 8.72 23.37
C LEU A 519 -16.50 8.02 22.15
N ILE A 520 -15.68 7.82 21.11
CA ILE A 520 -16.07 7.14 19.87
C ILE A 520 -15.65 5.67 19.90
N THR A 521 -14.44 5.40 20.40
CA THR A 521 -13.88 4.04 20.50
C THR A 521 -13.66 3.65 21.94
N PHE A 522 -14.34 2.59 22.37
CA PHE A 522 -14.13 1.96 23.66
C PHE A 522 -13.68 0.52 23.45
N ASP A 523 -12.39 0.26 23.69
CA ASP A 523 -11.77 -1.03 23.51
C ASP A 523 -11.31 -1.59 24.86
N LEU A 524 -11.87 -2.71 25.27
CA LEU A 524 -11.57 -3.43 26.50
C LEU A 524 -11.02 -4.82 26.20
N MET A 525 -10.49 -5.04 24.99
CA MET A 525 -9.97 -6.33 24.56
C MET A 525 -9.03 -6.93 25.61
N GLY A 526 -9.22 -8.20 25.96
CA GLY A 526 -8.37 -8.92 26.90
C GLY A 526 -8.49 -8.45 28.36
N CYS A 527 -9.48 -7.65 28.73
CA CYS A 527 -9.79 -7.39 30.13
C CYS A 527 -10.45 -8.62 30.78
N ARG A 528 -9.68 -9.70 30.95
CA ARG A 528 -10.17 -11.04 31.33
C ARG A 528 -10.84 -11.08 32.69
N ALA A 529 -10.42 -10.23 33.63
CA ALA A 529 -10.99 -10.13 34.98
C ALA A 529 -12.18 -9.17 35.10
N LEU A 530 -12.60 -8.50 34.02
CA LEU A 530 -13.69 -7.51 34.07
C LEU A 530 -15.02 -8.21 34.36
N GLU A 531 -15.65 -7.88 35.49
CA GLU A 531 -16.83 -8.58 35.97
C GLU A 531 -18.13 -8.02 35.37
N SER A 532 -18.19 -6.70 35.16
CA SER A 532 -19.36 -6.00 34.62
C SER A 532 -19.00 -4.73 33.86
N LEU A 533 -19.93 -4.26 33.00
CA LEU A 533 -19.89 -2.92 32.43
C LEU A 533 -20.83 -1.99 33.22
N PRO A 534 -20.40 -0.79 33.62
CA PRO A 534 -21.26 0.16 34.31
C PRO A 534 -22.41 0.61 33.39
N SER A 535 -23.59 0.82 33.97
CA SER A 535 -24.79 1.24 33.21
C SER A 535 -24.60 2.60 32.51
N GLY A 536 -23.67 3.43 33.00
CA GLY A 536 -23.22 4.67 32.35
C GLY A 536 -22.72 4.47 30.92
N CYS A 537 -22.16 3.30 30.57
CA CYS A 537 -21.71 3.00 29.20
C CYS A 537 -22.81 3.19 28.16
N LEU A 538 -24.07 2.92 28.53
CA LEU A 538 -25.23 3.03 27.64
C LEU A 538 -25.61 4.48 27.31
N ARG A 539 -25.01 5.47 27.99
CA ARG A 539 -25.23 6.90 27.76
C ARG A 539 -24.15 7.55 26.89
N LEU A 540 -23.18 6.77 26.41
CA LEU A 540 -22.13 7.23 25.50
C LEU A 540 -22.67 7.33 24.06
N SER A 541 -23.39 8.41 23.76
CA SER A 541 -24.10 8.60 22.48
C SER A 541 -23.18 8.68 21.26
N GLU A 542 -21.93 9.13 21.43
CA GLU A 542 -20.95 9.20 20.35
C GLU A 542 -20.20 7.88 20.10
N MET A 543 -20.41 6.86 20.94
CA MET A 543 -19.72 5.59 20.79
C MET A 543 -20.13 4.92 19.48
N ARG A 544 -19.15 4.59 18.65
CA ARG A 544 -19.31 3.86 17.38
C ARG A 544 -18.65 2.49 17.41
N LYS A 545 -17.66 2.30 18.28
CA LYS A 545 -16.92 1.04 18.39
C LYS A 545 -16.83 0.59 19.83
N LEU A 546 -17.32 -0.63 20.10
CA LEU A 546 -17.19 -1.31 21.37
C LEU A 546 -16.54 -2.69 21.16
N VAL A 547 -15.41 -2.91 21.83
CA VAL A 547 -14.68 -4.20 21.79
C VAL A 547 -14.57 -4.75 23.19
N LEU A 548 -15.15 -5.94 23.40
CA LEU A 548 -15.11 -6.72 24.65
C LEU A 548 -14.48 -8.09 24.43
N LYS A 549 -13.71 -8.25 23.34
CA LYS A 549 -13.05 -9.51 22.98
C LYS A 549 -12.25 -10.06 24.16
N ASP A 550 -12.36 -11.35 24.44
CA ASP A 550 -11.63 -12.05 25.52
C ASP A 550 -11.90 -11.50 26.94
N CYS A 551 -13.05 -10.83 27.17
CA CYS A 551 -13.51 -10.46 28.52
C CYS A 551 -14.21 -11.65 29.20
N THR A 552 -13.43 -12.66 29.58
CA THR A 552 -13.94 -13.98 30.02
C THR A 552 -14.66 -14.01 31.36
N SER A 553 -14.47 -13.01 32.24
CA SER A 553 -15.17 -12.93 33.54
C SER A 553 -16.43 -12.07 33.50
N LEU A 554 -16.76 -11.49 32.33
CA LEU A 554 -17.90 -10.61 32.18
C LEU A 554 -19.18 -11.43 32.34
N ALA A 555 -19.92 -11.18 33.43
CA ALA A 555 -21.07 -11.99 33.80
C ALA A 555 -22.34 -11.65 32.98
N SER A 556 -22.51 -10.37 32.65
CA SER A 556 -23.66 -9.88 31.88
C SER A 556 -23.34 -8.59 31.10
N LEU A 557 -24.17 -8.30 30.10
CA LEU A 557 -24.22 -7.00 29.44
C LEU A 557 -25.40 -6.19 30.01
N PRO A 558 -25.27 -4.86 30.19
CA PRO A 558 -26.32 -4.03 30.78
C PRO A 558 -27.56 -3.95 29.86
N GLU A 559 -28.75 -3.89 30.47
CA GLU A 559 -30.03 -3.79 29.75
C GLU A 559 -30.17 -2.47 28.96
N GLY A 560 -30.70 -2.54 27.74
CA GLY A 560 -30.89 -1.37 26.88
C GLY A 560 -29.69 -1.09 25.97
N PHE A 561 -28.99 -2.15 25.55
CA PHE A 561 -27.83 -2.11 24.65
C PHE A 561 -28.16 -1.46 23.29
N LYS A 562 -29.44 -1.54 22.86
CA LYS A 562 -29.96 -0.87 21.66
C LYS A 562 -29.86 0.66 21.67
N ARG A 563 -29.63 1.29 22.83
CA ARG A 563 -29.44 2.75 22.93
C ARG A 563 -28.14 3.22 22.29
N LEU A 564 -27.17 2.32 22.15
CA LEU A 564 -25.90 2.62 21.53
C LEU A 564 -26.03 2.66 20.01
N ASN A 565 -25.36 3.62 19.38
CA ASN A 565 -25.35 3.76 17.93
C ASN A 565 -24.07 3.18 17.30
N LEU A 566 -23.80 1.90 17.57
CA LEU A 566 -22.56 1.24 17.17
C LEU A 566 -22.50 0.96 15.67
N GLN A 567 -21.29 1.08 15.13
CA GLN A 567 -20.88 0.58 13.83
C GLN A 567 -20.08 -0.73 13.97
N GLU A 568 -19.28 -0.86 15.03
CA GLU A 568 -18.51 -2.07 15.31
C GLU A 568 -18.80 -2.58 16.73
N LEU A 569 -19.25 -3.83 16.84
CA LEU A 569 -19.45 -4.55 18.10
C LEU A 569 -18.69 -5.87 18.07
N ASN A 570 -17.75 -6.06 19.00
CA ASN A 570 -17.05 -7.31 19.16
C ASN A 570 -17.24 -7.85 20.59
N LEU A 571 -17.88 -9.00 20.69
CA LEU A 571 -18.14 -9.76 21.91
C LEU A 571 -17.45 -11.14 21.87
N SER A 572 -16.40 -11.33 21.06
CA SER A 572 -15.81 -12.66 20.89
C SER A 572 -15.23 -13.20 22.20
N TYR A 573 -15.45 -14.48 22.49
CA TYR A 573 -14.94 -15.21 23.66
C TYR A 573 -15.34 -14.56 25.00
N VAL A 574 -16.52 -13.94 25.03
CA VAL A 574 -17.17 -13.46 26.26
C VAL A 574 -18.03 -14.59 26.83
N ARG A 575 -18.02 -14.78 28.16
CA ARG A 575 -18.77 -15.83 28.87
C ARG A 575 -20.03 -15.30 29.58
N VAL A 576 -20.73 -14.37 28.95
CA VAL A 576 -21.98 -13.83 29.50
C VAL A 576 -23.07 -14.90 29.45
N ASN A 577 -23.89 -14.97 30.50
CA ASN A 577 -25.00 -15.94 30.58
C ASN A 577 -26.04 -15.74 29.47
N ALA A 578 -26.22 -14.50 29.01
CA ALA A 578 -27.12 -14.16 27.91
C ALA A 578 -26.60 -12.93 27.16
N ILE A 579 -26.71 -12.96 25.83
CA ILE A 579 -26.53 -11.79 24.97
C ILE A 579 -27.91 -11.19 24.65
N PRO A 580 -28.09 -9.86 24.71
CA PRO A 580 -29.33 -9.21 24.32
C PRO A 580 -29.45 -9.18 22.78
N LEU A 581 -29.71 -10.35 22.18
CA LEU A 581 -29.72 -10.54 20.72
C LEU A 581 -30.81 -9.71 20.03
N SER A 582 -31.94 -9.47 20.71
CA SER A 582 -33.00 -8.57 20.22
C SER A 582 -32.52 -7.12 20.12
N ASP A 583 -31.81 -6.62 21.12
CA ASP A 583 -31.22 -5.28 21.09
C ASP A 583 -30.18 -5.17 19.97
N ILE A 584 -29.26 -6.14 19.89
CA ILE A 584 -28.24 -6.19 18.82
C ILE A 584 -28.90 -6.22 17.45
N GLY A 585 -29.99 -6.99 17.29
CA GLY A 585 -30.67 -7.10 16.01
C GLY A 585 -31.45 -5.89 15.56
N SER A 586 -31.67 -4.91 16.44
CA SER A 586 -32.25 -3.61 16.11
C SER A 586 -31.20 -2.54 15.74
N MET A 587 -29.90 -2.86 15.77
CA MET A 587 -28.81 -1.88 15.54
C MET A 587 -28.57 -1.61 14.05
N SER A 588 -29.39 -0.76 13.45
CA SER A 588 -29.38 -0.47 12.00
C SER A 588 -28.10 0.20 11.44
N ASN A 589 -27.20 0.69 12.29
CA ASN A 589 -25.92 1.28 11.89
C ASN A 589 -24.74 0.32 12.02
N LEU A 590 -24.97 -0.91 12.49
CA LEU A 590 -23.93 -1.89 12.70
C LEU A 590 -23.40 -2.40 11.34
N THR A 591 -22.09 -2.27 11.15
CA THR A 591 -21.36 -2.75 9.96
C THR A 591 -20.50 -3.97 10.28
N LYS A 592 -20.06 -4.13 11.53
CA LYS A 592 -19.27 -5.28 11.98
C LYS A 592 -19.80 -5.85 13.29
N LEU A 593 -20.07 -7.15 13.28
CA LEU A 593 -20.51 -7.90 14.45
C LEU A 593 -19.65 -9.16 14.61
N SER A 594 -19.08 -9.34 15.80
CA SER A 594 -18.49 -10.62 16.19
C SER A 594 -19.06 -11.09 17.52
N ILE A 595 -19.54 -12.34 17.51
CA ILE A 595 -20.00 -13.08 18.69
C ILE A 595 -19.39 -14.50 18.67
N ALA A 596 -18.17 -14.59 18.14
CA ALA A 596 -17.40 -15.82 18.06
C ALA A 596 -17.06 -16.37 19.45
N GLY A 597 -17.07 -17.68 19.66
CA GLY A 597 -16.69 -18.28 20.93
C GLY A 597 -17.62 -17.97 22.11
N VAL A 598 -18.80 -17.42 21.84
CA VAL A 598 -19.82 -17.17 22.88
C VAL A 598 -20.70 -18.40 23.01
N GLU A 599 -20.79 -18.92 24.23
CA GLU A 599 -21.69 -20.00 24.63
C GLU A 599 -23.15 -19.51 24.78
N CYS A 600 -23.79 -19.09 23.68
CA CYS A 600 -25.23 -18.81 23.64
C CYS A 600 -25.97 -19.99 23.04
N THR A 601 -27.06 -20.45 23.68
CA THR A 601 -27.79 -21.66 23.26
C THR A 601 -28.42 -21.53 21.88
N PHE A 602 -28.92 -20.34 21.48
CA PHE A 602 -29.48 -20.11 20.14
C PHE A 602 -29.33 -18.66 19.67
N LEU A 603 -29.04 -18.46 18.38
CA LEU A 603 -29.27 -17.18 17.70
C LEU A 603 -30.76 -17.07 17.34
N PRO A 604 -31.40 -15.90 17.44
CA PRO A 604 -32.79 -15.75 17.01
C PRO A 604 -32.93 -16.04 15.51
N ASP A 605 -34.13 -16.45 15.11
CA ASP A 605 -34.44 -16.81 13.73
C ASP A 605 -34.37 -15.62 12.76
N ASP A 606 -34.41 -14.38 13.27
CA ASP A 606 -34.35 -13.18 12.44
C ASP A 606 -33.60 -12.00 13.10
N PHE A 607 -32.97 -11.19 12.24
CA PHE A 607 -32.23 -9.96 12.54
C PHE A 607 -32.64 -8.88 11.52
N PRO A 608 -33.89 -8.38 11.56
CA PRO A 608 -34.46 -7.63 10.45
C PRO A 608 -33.75 -6.30 10.15
N ASP A 609 -33.16 -5.65 11.17
CA ASP A 609 -32.61 -4.30 11.02
C ASP A 609 -31.11 -4.24 10.70
N LEU A 610 -30.40 -5.39 10.64
CA LEU A 610 -28.95 -5.45 10.36
C LEU A 610 -28.59 -5.23 8.87
N ILE A 611 -29.32 -4.35 8.19
CA ILE A 611 -29.23 -4.09 6.74
C ILE A 611 -27.88 -3.49 6.30
N ARG A 612 -27.11 -2.93 7.22
CA ARG A 612 -25.78 -2.34 6.98
C ARG A 612 -24.61 -3.29 7.27
N LEU A 613 -24.87 -4.51 7.74
CA LEU A 613 -23.82 -5.41 8.17
C LEU A 613 -22.95 -5.87 6.99
N GLU A 614 -21.64 -5.66 7.10
CA GLU A 614 -20.64 -6.01 6.10
C GLU A 614 -19.74 -7.16 6.57
N GLU A 615 -19.48 -7.25 7.88
CA GLU A 615 -18.67 -8.32 8.48
C GLU A 615 -19.42 -9.00 9.62
N LEU A 616 -19.57 -10.32 9.53
CA LEU A 616 -20.19 -11.16 10.55
C LEU A 616 -19.27 -12.31 10.91
N ASP A 617 -18.97 -12.44 12.20
CA ASP A 617 -18.13 -13.49 12.74
C ASP A 617 -18.87 -14.30 13.82
N LEU A 618 -19.19 -15.55 13.48
CA LEU A 618 -19.89 -16.56 14.26
C LEU A 618 -19.00 -17.79 14.50
N SER A 619 -17.68 -17.62 14.51
CA SER A 619 -16.74 -18.73 14.71
C SER A 619 -16.77 -19.32 16.13
N ASP A 620 -16.34 -20.57 16.30
CA ASP A 620 -16.13 -21.23 17.61
C ASP A 620 -17.37 -21.31 18.52
N ARG A 621 -18.58 -21.26 17.97
CA ARG A 621 -19.83 -21.28 18.75
C ARG A 621 -20.37 -22.69 19.00
N GLN A 622 -19.67 -23.71 18.48
CA GLN A 622 -20.12 -25.10 18.44
C GLN A 622 -21.46 -25.29 17.70
N ASP A 623 -21.86 -24.32 16.87
CA ASP A 623 -23.15 -24.33 16.19
C ASP A 623 -23.27 -25.57 15.28
N LYS A 624 -24.38 -26.30 15.43
CA LYS A 624 -24.69 -27.49 14.60
C LYS A 624 -25.38 -27.11 13.29
N TYR A 625 -26.04 -25.95 13.26
CA TYR A 625 -26.89 -25.50 12.17
C TYR A 625 -26.52 -24.09 11.76
N PHE A 626 -26.69 -23.81 10.47
CA PHE A 626 -26.52 -22.48 9.90
C PHE A 626 -27.75 -21.61 10.19
N PRO A 627 -27.58 -20.38 10.71
CA PRO A 627 -28.71 -19.53 11.01
C PRO A 627 -29.19 -18.80 9.73
N VAL A 628 -30.46 -19.03 9.38
CA VAL A 628 -31.02 -18.66 8.06
C VAL A 628 -31.09 -17.14 7.84
N PHE A 629 -31.22 -16.34 8.90
CA PHE A 629 -31.25 -14.87 8.83
C PHE A 629 -30.04 -14.27 8.09
N ILE A 630 -28.90 -14.97 8.05
CA ILE A 630 -27.70 -14.50 7.36
C ILE A 630 -28.00 -14.23 5.88
N ASN A 631 -28.93 -14.99 5.29
CA ASN A 631 -29.35 -14.78 3.91
C ASN A 631 -30.04 -13.42 3.66
N ASN A 632 -30.51 -12.73 4.71
CA ASN A 632 -31.13 -11.41 4.59
C ASN A 632 -30.08 -10.26 4.60
N LEU A 633 -28.81 -10.56 4.90
CA LEU A 633 -27.75 -9.56 5.04
C LEU A 633 -27.17 -9.13 3.69
N SER A 634 -27.94 -8.40 2.90
CA SER A 634 -27.61 -8.03 1.50
C SER A 634 -26.28 -7.29 1.29
N ARG A 635 -25.75 -6.64 2.33
CA ARG A 635 -24.45 -5.92 2.28
C ARG A 635 -23.26 -6.74 2.76
N LEU A 636 -23.48 -7.97 3.22
CA LEU A 636 -22.44 -8.79 3.82
C LEU A 636 -21.32 -9.08 2.81
N ARG A 637 -20.07 -8.79 3.23
CA ARG A 637 -18.84 -8.98 2.45
C ARG A 637 -17.95 -10.06 3.05
N SER A 638 -17.99 -10.25 4.36
CA SER A 638 -17.19 -11.23 5.07
C SER A 638 -18.05 -12.02 6.05
N LEU A 639 -18.04 -13.34 5.93
CA LEU A 639 -18.71 -14.26 6.82
C LEU A 639 -17.71 -15.27 7.37
N ARG A 640 -17.59 -15.36 8.70
CA ARG A 640 -16.81 -16.40 9.37
C ARG A 640 -17.71 -17.32 10.19
N LEU A 641 -17.53 -18.61 9.95
CA LEU A 641 -18.24 -19.72 10.58
C LEU A 641 -17.25 -20.82 11.00
N SER A 642 -15.98 -20.45 11.20
CA SER A 642 -14.92 -21.41 11.51
C SER A 642 -15.10 -22.05 12.89
N GLY A 643 -14.60 -23.26 13.11
CA GLY A 643 -14.60 -23.86 14.46
C GLY A 643 -15.99 -24.24 15.00
N ASN A 644 -16.94 -24.44 14.09
CA ASN A 644 -18.29 -24.90 14.43
C ASN A 644 -18.42 -26.41 14.24
N THR A 645 -19.61 -26.96 14.46
CA THR A 645 -19.85 -28.41 14.31
C THR A 645 -20.65 -28.75 13.04
N LEU A 646 -20.54 -27.92 11.99
CA LEU A 646 -21.31 -28.06 10.76
C LEU A 646 -20.92 -29.35 10.01
N LYS A 647 -21.88 -30.25 9.84
CA LYS A 647 -21.72 -31.50 9.06
C LYS A 647 -22.16 -31.36 7.60
N LYS A 648 -23.03 -30.39 7.32
CA LYS A 648 -23.56 -30.07 5.99
C LYS A 648 -23.14 -28.66 5.61
N TYR A 649 -22.89 -28.44 4.32
CA TYR A 649 -22.62 -27.11 3.79
C TYR A 649 -23.80 -26.18 4.10
N PRO A 650 -23.56 -24.97 4.61
CA PRO A 650 -24.62 -24.03 4.94
C PRO A 650 -25.38 -23.56 3.67
N PRO A 651 -26.73 -23.45 3.70
CA PRO A 651 -27.52 -23.00 2.55
C PRO A 651 -27.41 -21.47 2.37
N ILE A 652 -26.24 -21.00 1.97
CA ILE A 652 -25.94 -19.59 1.72
C ILE A 652 -26.43 -19.21 0.33
N THR A 653 -27.54 -18.48 0.25
CA THR A 653 -28.21 -18.14 -1.02
C THR A 653 -28.50 -16.65 -1.19
N GLY A 654 -28.65 -15.88 -0.11
CA GLY A 654 -29.08 -14.48 -0.17
C GLY A 654 -27.96 -13.42 -0.11
N VAL A 655 -26.74 -13.80 0.30
CA VAL A 655 -25.58 -12.88 0.42
C VAL A 655 -24.74 -12.84 -0.86
N LEU A 656 -25.35 -12.41 -1.96
CA LEU A 656 -24.75 -12.42 -3.31
C LEU A 656 -23.46 -11.59 -3.44
N GLY A 657 -23.28 -10.61 -2.54
CA GLY A 657 -22.13 -9.72 -2.50
C GLY A 657 -20.94 -10.21 -1.67
N LEU A 658 -20.97 -11.45 -1.17
CA LEU A 658 -19.97 -12.01 -0.26
C LEU A 658 -18.61 -12.16 -0.95
N ARG A 659 -17.54 -11.65 -0.32
CA ARG A 659 -16.17 -11.67 -0.82
C ARG A 659 -15.28 -12.65 -0.05
N LYS A 660 -15.54 -12.85 1.24
CA LYS A 660 -14.77 -13.74 2.11
C LYS A 660 -15.71 -14.69 2.84
N LEU A 661 -15.44 -15.98 2.73
CA LEU A 661 -16.16 -17.04 3.44
C LEU A 661 -15.15 -17.95 4.14
N ASP A 662 -15.27 -18.00 5.47
CA ASP A 662 -14.49 -18.93 6.28
C ASP A 662 -15.40 -20.02 6.87
N LEU A 663 -15.19 -21.25 6.42
CA LEU A 663 -15.84 -22.47 6.87
C LEU A 663 -14.81 -23.47 7.43
N SER A 664 -13.62 -22.98 7.80
CA SER A 664 -12.57 -23.85 8.32
C SER A 664 -12.96 -24.50 9.64
N ASP A 665 -12.27 -25.58 9.99
CA ASP A 665 -12.42 -26.22 11.30
C ASP A 665 -13.88 -26.65 11.59
N ASN A 666 -14.47 -27.38 10.63
CA ASN A 666 -15.82 -27.92 10.71
C ASN A 666 -15.80 -29.42 10.31
N TYR A 667 -16.96 -30.05 10.14
CA TYR A 667 -17.09 -31.47 9.76
C TYR A 667 -17.69 -31.63 8.35
N LEU A 668 -17.43 -30.69 7.44
CA LEU A 668 -18.01 -30.70 6.10
C LEU A 668 -17.45 -31.86 5.27
N LYS A 669 -18.36 -32.71 4.77
CA LYS A 669 -18.02 -33.80 3.83
C LYS A 669 -18.29 -33.44 2.37
N PHE A 670 -19.18 -32.48 2.12
CA PHE A 670 -19.59 -32.04 0.79
C PHE A 670 -19.82 -30.53 0.79
N ILE A 671 -19.52 -29.89 -0.33
CA ILE A 671 -19.90 -28.51 -0.62
C ILE A 671 -21.24 -28.56 -1.37
N GLY A 672 -22.21 -27.75 -0.94
CA GLY A 672 -23.56 -27.71 -1.51
C GLY A 672 -23.62 -26.95 -2.84
N SER A 673 -24.65 -27.24 -3.65
CA SER A 673 -24.88 -26.55 -4.94
C SER A 673 -25.15 -25.04 -4.78
N GLU A 674 -25.53 -24.62 -3.57
CA GLU A 674 -25.83 -23.25 -3.15
C GLU A 674 -24.62 -22.33 -3.32
N ILE A 675 -23.40 -22.88 -3.35
CA ILE A 675 -22.16 -22.13 -3.63
C ILE A 675 -22.23 -21.36 -4.97
N LYS A 676 -23.13 -21.76 -5.88
CA LYS A 676 -23.40 -21.01 -7.13
C LYS A 676 -23.84 -19.57 -6.92
N SER A 677 -24.39 -19.26 -5.74
CA SER A 677 -24.89 -17.93 -5.40
C SER A 677 -23.74 -16.95 -5.05
N LEU A 678 -22.54 -17.46 -4.78
CA LEU A 678 -21.39 -16.70 -4.30
C LEU A 678 -20.43 -16.28 -5.42
N GLY A 679 -20.96 -15.77 -6.53
CA GLY A 679 -20.15 -15.43 -7.72
C GLY A 679 -19.10 -14.33 -7.52
N GLU A 680 -19.23 -13.51 -6.48
CA GLU A 680 -18.31 -12.43 -6.10
C GLU A 680 -17.22 -12.87 -5.10
N LEU A 681 -17.19 -14.15 -4.72
CA LEU A 681 -16.29 -14.66 -3.70
C LEU A 681 -14.82 -14.55 -4.16
N GLN A 682 -13.98 -14.00 -3.28
CA GLN A 682 -12.55 -13.77 -3.51
C GLN A 682 -11.68 -14.67 -2.63
N ILE A 683 -12.12 -14.94 -1.39
CA ILE A 683 -11.41 -15.77 -0.42
C ILE A 683 -12.37 -16.85 0.09
N LEU A 684 -11.97 -18.12 -0.03
CA LEU A 684 -12.69 -19.27 0.50
C LEU A 684 -11.75 -20.12 1.35
N ASN A 685 -12.03 -20.18 2.65
CA ASN A 685 -11.32 -21.06 3.56
C ASN A 685 -12.20 -22.27 3.91
N LEU A 686 -11.72 -23.46 3.54
CA LEU A 686 -12.34 -24.76 3.77
C LEU A 686 -11.37 -25.72 4.47
N SER A 687 -10.31 -25.18 5.08
CA SER A 687 -9.31 -25.97 5.79
C SER A 687 -9.91 -26.73 6.97
N ARG A 688 -9.23 -27.78 7.44
CA ARG A 688 -9.65 -28.57 8.61
C ARG A 688 -11.11 -29.06 8.52
N ASN A 689 -11.43 -29.72 7.41
CA ASN A 689 -12.73 -30.35 7.17
C ASN A 689 -12.54 -31.83 6.75
N LEU A 690 -13.60 -32.48 6.27
CA LEU A 690 -13.59 -33.88 5.85
C LEU A 690 -13.80 -34.01 4.32
N LEU A 691 -13.25 -33.07 3.54
CA LEU A 691 -13.43 -33.02 2.09
C LEU A 691 -12.58 -34.07 1.36
N GLN A 692 -13.08 -34.49 0.21
CA GLN A 692 -12.48 -35.43 -0.74
C GLN A 692 -12.78 -34.94 -2.17
N ALA A 693 -12.20 -35.55 -3.21
CA ALA A 693 -12.36 -35.05 -4.59
C ALA A 693 -13.83 -34.96 -5.06
N ARG A 694 -14.70 -35.90 -4.64
CA ARG A 694 -16.15 -35.89 -4.96
C ARG A 694 -16.97 -34.88 -4.13
N SER A 695 -16.35 -34.19 -3.18
CA SER A 695 -17.02 -33.19 -2.33
C SER A 695 -17.34 -31.88 -3.04
N PHE A 696 -16.72 -31.62 -4.21
CA PHE A 696 -16.83 -30.36 -4.93
C PHE A 696 -17.91 -30.45 -6.04
N PRO A 697 -18.96 -29.60 -6.01
CA PRO A 697 -20.04 -29.61 -6.98
C PRO A 697 -19.65 -28.91 -8.30
N LEU A 698 -20.42 -29.16 -9.38
CA LEU A 698 -20.19 -28.51 -10.68
C LEU A 698 -20.38 -26.99 -10.63
N GLU A 699 -21.26 -26.55 -9.74
CA GLU A 699 -21.62 -25.17 -9.44
C GLU A 699 -20.42 -24.32 -9.04
N MET A 700 -19.37 -24.91 -8.46
CA MET A 700 -18.17 -24.17 -8.05
C MET A 700 -17.44 -23.48 -9.22
N ARG A 701 -17.73 -23.86 -10.47
CA ARG A 701 -17.22 -23.21 -11.68
C ARG A 701 -17.55 -21.71 -11.79
N VAL A 702 -18.58 -21.23 -11.08
CA VAL A 702 -19.00 -19.82 -11.14
C VAL A 702 -18.14 -18.89 -10.29
N LEU A 703 -17.26 -19.44 -9.43
CA LEU A 703 -16.37 -18.68 -8.55
C LEU A 703 -15.17 -18.11 -9.32
N VAL A 704 -15.41 -17.48 -10.46
CA VAL A 704 -14.38 -16.93 -11.37
C VAL A 704 -13.63 -15.73 -10.77
N HIS A 705 -14.12 -15.20 -9.66
CA HIS A 705 -13.49 -14.13 -8.88
C HIS A 705 -12.58 -14.63 -7.76
N LEU A 706 -12.53 -15.94 -7.51
CA LEU A 706 -11.78 -16.51 -6.40
C LEU A 706 -10.27 -16.32 -6.59
N GLU A 707 -9.64 -15.70 -5.61
CA GLU A 707 -8.20 -15.39 -5.58
C GLU A 707 -7.47 -16.29 -4.58
N GLU A 708 -8.13 -16.67 -3.49
CA GLU A 708 -7.58 -17.48 -2.41
C GLU A 708 -8.49 -18.67 -2.09
N LEU A 709 -7.91 -19.88 -2.14
CA LEU A 709 -8.57 -21.12 -1.74
C LEU A 709 -7.67 -21.88 -0.77
N ASP A 710 -8.16 -22.05 0.45
CA ASP A 710 -7.50 -22.87 1.47
C ASP A 710 -8.27 -24.18 1.68
N LEU A 711 -7.59 -25.29 1.41
CA LEU A 711 -8.09 -26.66 1.56
C LEU A 711 -7.20 -27.48 2.51
N SER A 712 -6.30 -26.83 3.25
CA SER A 712 -5.35 -27.50 4.13
C SER A 712 -6.03 -28.38 5.19
N HIS A 713 -5.32 -29.36 5.73
CA HIS A 713 -5.84 -30.27 6.76
C HIS A 713 -7.16 -30.97 6.38
N ASN A 714 -7.34 -31.32 5.09
CA ASN A 714 -8.40 -32.23 4.64
C ASN A 714 -7.78 -33.60 4.35
N GLY A 715 -7.55 -34.41 5.39
CA GLY A 715 -6.81 -35.68 5.29
C GLY A 715 -7.42 -36.73 4.35
N ASN A 716 -8.67 -36.57 3.91
CA ASN A 716 -9.30 -37.44 2.91
C ASN A 716 -9.13 -36.93 1.46
N LEU A 717 -8.53 -35.75 1.27
CA LEU A 717 -8.35 -35.12 -0.03
C LEU A 717 -7.08 -35.63 -0.70
N LYS A 718 -7.25 -36.64 -1.56
CA LYS A 718 -6.13 -37.26 -2.32
C LYS A 718 -5.79 -36.56 -3.64
N THR A 719 -6.75 -35.85 -4.20
CA THR A 719 -6.62 -35.14 -5.48
C THR A 719 -7.67 -34.04 -5.57
N LEU A 720 -7.51 -33.14 -6.54
CA LEU A 720 -8.46 -32.08 -6.85
C LEU A 720 -9.27 -32.42 -8.11
N PRO A 721 -10.58 -32.13 -8.16
CA PRO A 721 -11.38 -32.39 -9.34
C PRO A 721 -11.11 -31.39 -10.47
N ASP A 722 -11.17 -31.85 -11.73
CA ASP A 722 -10.92 -31.03 -12.94
C ASP A 722 -11.79 -29.77 -13.05
N ARG A 723 -12.95 -29.77 -12.40
CA ARG A 723 -13.90 -28.65 -12.39
C ARG A 723 -13.31 -27.39 -11.74
N LEU A 724 -12.27 -27.51 -10.91
CA LEU A 724 -11.54 -26.35 -10.35
C LEU A 724 -10.71 -25.59 -11.40
N ARG A 725 -10.53 -26.12 -12.62
CA ARG A 725 -9.87 -25.44 -13.73
C ARG A 725 -10.51 -24.08 -14.08
N CYS A 726 -11.79 -23.89 -13.75
CA CYS A 726 -12.52 -22.65 -14.02
C CYS A 726 -12.15 -21.48 -13.09
N LEU A 727 -11.37 -21.72 -12.02
CA LEU A 727 -10.93 -20.71 -11.06
C LEU A 727 -9.75 -19.88 -11.62
N VAL A 728 -10.01 -19.18 -12.72
CA VAL A 728 -9.00 -18.51 -13.55
C VAL A 728 -8.34 -17.28 -12.90
N LYS A 729 -8.80 -16.84 -11.73
CA LYS A 729 -8.18 -15.76 -10.95
C LYS A 729 -7.44 -16.25 -9.72
N LEU A 730 -7.40 -17.56 -9.47
CA LEU A 730 -6.80 -18.12 -8.26
C LEU A 730 -5.30 -17.79 -8.23
N ARG A 731 -4.88 -17.13 -7.15
CA ARG A 731 -3.50 -16.68 -6.88
C ARG A 731 -2.85 -17.51 -5.79
N LYS A 732 -3.63 -18.00 -4.83
CA LYS A 732 -3.11 -18.74 -3.69
C LYS A 732 -3.94 -20.00 -3.48
N LEU A 733 -3.26 -21.14 -3.48
CA LEU A 733 -3.85 -22.44 -3.22
C LEU A 733 -3.07 -23.12 -2.10
N ILE A 734 -3.77 -23.40 -1.00
CA ILE A 734 -3.17 -24.03 0.19
C ILE A 734 -3.72 -25.44 0.30
N LEU A 735 -2.82 -26.43 0.28
CA LEU A 735 -3.12 -27.86 0.27
C LEU A 735 -2.22 -28.62 1.27
N ASN A 736 -1.63 -27.95 2.26
CA ASN A 736 -0.82 -28.65 3.25
C ASN A 736 -1.67 -29.61 4.10
N ASP A 737 -1.04 -30.65 4.63
CA ASP A 737 -1.71 -31.66 5.48
C ASP A 737 -2.95 -32.29 4.81
N CYS A 738 -2.85 -32.54 3.51
CA CYS A 738 -3.80 -33.35 2.76
C CYS A 738 -3.20 -34.74 2.51
N ALA A 739 -3.95 -35.63 1.86
CA ALA A 739 -3.46 -36.95 1.44
C ALA A 739 -3.06 -36.95 -0.04
N ILE A 740 -2.50 -35.84 -0.54
CA ILE A 740 -2.14 -35.69 -1.95
C ILE A 740 -0.88 -36.49 -2.24
N ALA A 741 -1.00 -37.51 -3.08
CA ALA A 741 0.13 -38.34 -3.50
C ALA A 741 0.82 -37.80 -4.78
N THR A 742 0.06 -37.10 -5.63
CA THR A 742 0.55 -36.49 -6.87
C THR A 742 -0.10 -35.13 -7.06
N VAL A 743 0.65 -34.15 -7.55
CA VAL A 743 0.07 -32.85 -7.89
C VAL A 743 -0.95 -33.03 -9.02
N PRO A 744 -2.24 -32.72 -8.81
CA PRO A 744 -3.28 -32.95 -9.81
C PRO A 744 -3.05 -32.11 -11.06
N PHE A 745 -3.31 -32.67 -12.26
CA PHE A 745 -3.16 -31.94 -13.52
C PHE A 745 -3.94 -30.61 -13.54
N VAL A 746 -5.09 -30.53 -12.88
CA VAL A 746 -5.84 -29.27 -12.76
C VAL A 746 -4.99 -28.11 -12.19
N VAL A 747 -4.08 -28.37 -11.26
CA VAL A 747 -3.18 -27.36 -10.67
C VAL A 747 -2.22 -26.81 -11.72
N THR A 748 -1.71 -27.65 -12.63
CA THR A 748 -0.78 -27.24 -13.70
C THR A 748 -1.44 -26.34 -14.75
N THR A 749 -2.77 -26.25 -14.74
CA THR A 749 -3.56 -25.37 -15.61
C THR A 749 -3.94 -24.04 -14.95
N MET A 750 -3.62 -23.82 -13.68
CA MET A 750 -3.94 -22.60 -12.93
C MET A 750 -2.89 -21.50 -13.17
N PHE A 751 -2.81 -20.96 -14.38
CA PHE A 751 -1.74 -20.04 -14.81
C PHE A 751 -1.63 -18.72 -14.02
N THR A 752 -2.61 -18.38 -13.18
CA THR A 752 -2.58 -17.20 -12.30
C THR A 752 -2.00 -17.46 -10.92
N LEU A 753 -1.72 -18.72 -10.59
CA LEU A 753 -1.26 -19.13 -9.27
C LEU A 753 0.10 -18.51 -8.97
N GLU A 754 0.20 -17.85 -7.81
CA GLU A 754 1.41 -17.21 -7.29
C GLU A 754 1.99 -17.94 -6.08
N PHE A 755 1.14 -18.65 -5.33
CA PHE A 755 1.55 -19.43 -4.16
C PHE A 755 0.85 -20.78 -4.13
N LEU A 756 1.63 -21.84 -3.97
CA LEU A 756 1.17 -23.22 -3.81
C LEU A 756 1.82 -23.83 -2.56
N ASP A 757 1.01 -24.19 -1.58
CA ASP A 757 1.48 -24.89 -0.37
C ASP A 757 1.06 -26.36 -0.42
N LEU A 758 2.04 -27.26 -0.44
CA LEU A 758 1.87 -28.71 -0.44
C LEU A 758 2.59 -29.36 0.75
N ARG A 759 2.98 -28.59 1.78
CA ARG A 759 3.68 -29.11 2.96
C ARG A 759 2.90 -30.24 3.63
N ASN A 760 3.60 -31.11 4.36
CA ASN A 760 2.98 -32.22 5.11
C ASN A 760 2.09 -33.18 4.28
N ASN A 761 2.20 -33.21 2.95
CA ASN A 761 1.63 -34.29 2.12
C ASN A 761 2.65 -35.43 2.03
N VAL A 762 2.62 -36.36 3.00
CA VAL A 762 3.66 -37.39 3.16
C VAL A 762 3.80 -38.34 1.97
N GLU A 763 2.73 -38.54 1.20
CA GLU A 763 2.69 -39.39 0.01
C GLU A 763 3.21 -38.69 -1.25
N LEU A 764 3.44 -37.37 -1.22
CA LEU A 764 3.91 -36.60 -2.36
C LEU A 764 5.42 -36.80 -2.56
N LYS A 765 5.77 -37.68 -3.50
CA LYS A 765 7.18 -38.02 -3.79
C LYS A 765 7.87 -37.07 -4.76
N ALA A 766 7.13 -36.49 -5.70
CA ALA A 766 7.65 -35.62 -6.74
C ALA A 766 6.59 -34.65 -7.24
N VAL A 767 7.00 -33.48 -7.72
CA VAL A 767 6.14 -32.59 -8.49
C VAL A 767 6.33 -32.77 -10.00
N PRO A 768 5.27 -32.59 -10.83
CA PRO A 768 5.34 -32.83 -12.27
C PRO A 768 6.05 -31.70 -13.03
N ASN A 769 6.71 -32.02 -14.15
CA ASN A 769 7.42 -31.04 -14.99
C ASN A 769 6.47 -29.95 -15.52
N GLU A 770 5.19 -30.26 -15.67
CA GLU A 770 4.14 -29.34 -16.12
C GLU A 770 3.94 -28.14 -15.19
N LEU A 771 4.43 -28.17 -13.94
CA LEU A 771 4.44 -26.98 -13.06
C LEU A 771 5.28 -25.85 -13.65
N LYS A 772 6.24 -26.14 -14.54
CA LYS A 772 7.01 -25.10 -15.26
C LYS A 772 6.12 -24.12 -16.04
N ASN A 773 4.90 -24.53 -16.38
CA ASN A 773 3.93 -23.71 -17.10
C ASN A 773 3.26 -22.65 -16.21
N LEU A 774 3.42 -22.73 -14.88
CA LEU A 774 2.88 -21.76 -13.93
C LEU A 774 3.80 -20.54 -13.80
N LEU A 775 3.91 -19.75 -14.87
CA LEU A 775 4.82 -18.60 -15.00
C LEU A 775 4.61 -17.47 -13.96
N ARG A 776 3.56 -17.55 -13.14
CA ARG A 776 3.29 -16.61 -12.06
C ARG A 776 3.61 -17.17 -10.68
N LEU A 777 3.95 -18.45 -10.58
CA LEU A 777 4.24 -19.11 -9.31
C LEU A 777 5.52 -18.52 -8.73
N LYS A 778 5.37 -17.81 -7.60
CA LYS A 778 6.46 -17.15 -6.89
C LYS A 778 6.98 -17.99 -5.75
N ARG A 779 6.13 -18.81 -5.14
CA ARG A 779 6.49 -19.64 -4.00
C ARG A 779 5.79 -20.98 -4.04
N LEU A 780 6.57 -22.04 -3.84
CA LEU A 780 6.15 -23.43 -3.80
C LEU A 780 6.71 -24.07 -2.53
N ASP A 781 5.83 -24.40 -1.59
CA ASP A 781 6.22 -25.00 -0.32
C ASP A 781 5.97 -26.52 -0.39
N LEU A 782 7.02 -27.32 -0.14
CA LEU A 782 6.99 -28.77 -0.34
C LEU A 782 7.41 -29.55 0.91
N PRO A 783 6.99 -30.83 1.04
CA PRO A 783 7.56 -31.75 2.01
C PRO A 783 9.05 -32.01 1.74
N LEU A 784 9.85 -32.19 2.79
CA LEU A 784 11.30 -32.38 2.71
C LEU A 784 11.76 -33.49 1.74
N MET A 785 10.97 -34.56 1.58
CA MET A 785 11.29 -35.73 0.76
C MET A 785 10.78 -35.63 -0.68
N CYS A 786 10.13 -34.54 -1.07
CA CYS A 786 9.59 -34.35 -2.40
C CYS A 786 10.69 -33.92 -3.39
N SER A 787 10.81 -34.60 -4.53
CA SER A 787 11.72 -34.16 -5.60
C SER A 787 11.08 -33.11 -6.51
N VAL A 788 11.91 -32.22 -7.05
CA VAL A 788 11.50 -31.14 -7.97
C VAL A 788 12.28 -31.28 -9.28
N PRO A 789 11.63 -31.38 -10.44
CA PRO A 789 12.32 -31.47 -11.74
C PRO A 789 13.18 -30.26 -12.03
N GLU A 790 14.28 -30.44 -12.76
CA GLU A 790 15.22 -29.36 -13.13
C GLU A 790 14.52 -28.21 -13.87
N GLU A 791 13.51 -28.51 -14.70
CA GLU A 791 12.75 -27.49 -15.43
C GLU A 791 11.87 -26.62 -14.53
N VAL A 792 11.51 -27.13 -13.34
CA VAL A 792 10.78 -26.36 -12.32
C VAL A 792 11.77 -25.60 -11.44
N GLN A 793 12.91 -26.21 -11.07
CA GLN A 793 13.98 -25.56 -10.30
C GLN A 793 14.65 -24.40 -11.06
N SER A 794 14.69 -24.47 -12.39
CA SER A 794 15.26 -23.42 -13.27
C SER A 794 14.39 -22.18 -13.43
N LEU A 795 13.19 -22.15 -12.83
CA LEU A 795 12.35 -20.95 -12.80
C LEU A 795 12.96 -19.89 -11.86
N GLU A 796 13.66 -18.90 -12.42
CA GLU A 796 14.38 -17.87 -11.65
C GLU A 796 13.53 -17.04 -10.67
N HIS A 797 12.21 -16.99 -10.87
CA HIS A 797 11.28 -16.21 -10.05
C HIS A 797 10.53 -17.05 -8.99
N LEU A 798 10.80 -18.36 -8.95
CA LEU A 798 10.16 -19.32 -8.05
C LEU A 798 11.08 -19.58 -6.84
N THR A 799 10.59 -19.29 -5.65
CA THR A 799 11.18 -19.78 -4.40
C THR A 799 10.58 -21.15 -4.08
N VAL A 800 11.43 -22.17 -3.96
CA VAL A 800 11.03 -23.50 -3.52
C VAL A 800 11.56 -23.71 -2.11
N ASP A 801 10.65 -23.83 -1.15
CA ASP A 801 10.98 -24.05 0.26
C ASP A 801 10.60 -25.48 0.66
N PHE A 802 11.53 -26.18 1.31
CA PHE A 802 11.33 -27.53 1.82
C PHE A 802 11.16 -27.52 3.33
N PHE A 803 10.11 -28.19 3.81
CA PHE A 803 9.77 -28.20 5.22
C PHE A 803 9.85 -29.62 5.80
N PRO A 804 10.46 -29.80 7.00
CA PRO A 804 10.38 -31.05 7.73
C PRO A 804 8.93 -31.34 8.12
N LEU A 805 8.62 -32.61 8.39
CA LEU A 805 7.31 -33.00 8.91
C LEU A 805 7.05 -32.27 10.22
N GLU A 806 6.05 -31.40 10.24
CA GLU A 806 5.56 -30.80 11.47
C GLU A 806 4.75 -31.87 12.23
N ALA A 807 4.99 -32.01 13.54
CA ALA A 807 4.19 -32.90 14.37
C ALA A 807 2.72 -32.42 14.32
N SER A 808 1.80 -33.30 13.95
CA SER A 808 0.37 -32.97 13.92
C SER A 808 -0.06 -32.46 15.28
N SER A 809 -0.73 -31.31 15.33
CA SER A 809 -1.28 -30.79 16.57
C SER A 809 -2.26 -31.79 17.20
N ASP A 810 -2.28 -31.94 18.53
CA ASP A 810 -3.14 -32.85 19.33
C ASP A 810 -4.64 -32.81 18.98
N ARG A 811 -5.11 -31.81 18.22
CA ARG A 811 -6.50 -31.71 17.75
C ARG A 811 -6.82 -32.65 16.58
N ASP A 812 -5.84 -33.04 15.77
CA ASP A 812 -6.08 -33.83 14.56
C ASP A 812 -6.28 -35.34 14.87
N GLU A 813 -5.72 -35.86 15.96
CA GLU A 813 -5.91 -37.26 16.40
C GLU A 813 -7.30 -37.57 16.97
N LYS A 814 -8.01 -36.57 17.54
CA LYS A 814 -9.36 -36.79 18.12
C LYS A 814 -10.49 -36.80 17.07
N ARG A 815 -10.21 -36.44 15.82
CA ARG A 815 -11.23 -36.32 14.75
C ARG A 815 -11.33 -37.53 13.83
N SER A 816 -10.39 -38.46 13.93
CA SER A 816 -10.36 -39.72 13.17
C SER A 816 -11.18 -40.85 13.84
N ALA A 817 -11.66 -40.64 15.07
CA ALA A 817 -12.65 -41.45 15.77
C ALA A 817 -14.06 -40.82 15.64
#